data_AF-R0ED88-F1
#
_entry.id   AF-R0ED88-F1
#
_cell.length_a   1.000
_cell.length_b   1.000
_cell.length_c   1.000
_cell.angle_alpha   90.00
_cell.angle_beta   90.00
_cell.angle_gamma   90.00
#
_symmetry.space_group_name_H-M   'P 1'
#
loop_
_entity.id
_entity.type
_entity.pdbx_description
1 polymer ?
#
loop_
_entity_poly.entity_id
_entity_poly.type
_entity_poly.pdbx_seq_one_letter_code
_entity_poly.pdbx_strand_id
1 'polypeptide(L)'
;MISMKRLAGGAALTVLAMASASAVYAQETTGSIGGRVTGPNGAPLGNVAVVVTHVPSNTKVTTVTSADGYYAARNLRVGGPYTVAVSDPAHQGKVVDVADVGTGAPVSLDIALGNADNQVSQIVVTASASGARTLETGPRSTFTAKDIETLPSFSRDLKDLARLNPFVTIDPTNNNALIVAGSNNRVNTVYIDGVKQADDFGLNGNGYPSQRSPISLELVRSFNFEVAPYDVQYGSFQGGVMNIVTKSGGNSFHGSVYGEYDSSRMAGRDINSLYNDPTTGKPRNLRISRFEDKTYGATFSGPIIKDRLFFSAGYEKGEYTQASDAYGPSDSNAANRVNGVTVAQVQQIQSILKSVYNYDPLGYGLTLPPQTDKKYFIKLDGNITDKHRAVLEYAREENTSTFNGGTNNSTNLSLLSEYYTKPETNEIWVGQLFSQWTDQFSTALEYSSKEVSSVRAPLGGTTFANFQIKLGGSTVLLGPDISSQANILDNKTKTLKFRATYKVGDHVFTAGAIREKLDVFNEFVQRANGSYTFDATCGAGVGIPSTNTAALIAATLTNLQNRQACALAYNNAADNIATHGAANWNSITNTLYAQDEYTVMPGLTIRVGLRGEFYDSDTTPQLNQRFLAQYGFANTATYKNMHVIMPRVGFNWRPDDRTVITGGVGLFSGGSPNVWLSNSFSNTGNLLGSATCSPSQAASPTATAPGACSSALLNVDGNKVADAAKQANTNSANLGTGVVNAVDPNFQAPSVWKYSISAARYVDIPYLGKDFRFHADGLYQRTNYGVTWRDLYADANPGPRAPDGRPTYLSTRTQNTNAAPYDLLLTNTRKGGGTSYALGVGKDWNDGWARGLNFDYTYTHTNMKETNPGTSSVALSNYSQWAISDRDNPEVAISNYNIKYSMKLSIGYSREFFGDNKTSARFFIQRRAGLPFSYTFDSFLGTNAGQADQAFGETGDVAFRDTQLFYVPKADSSGNITMTSDPIVHFNNANDAAKLDDFVKRTGLKDYAGQIAPRNAFKSRDITTMDVRLQQELPAFFPGGSKLKATLDIINLGNLINKKWGVLEQYAFPYRVNVVQAVNCQATALANPSLSAANKATATTACAAGPGNYYQYNLSSTTTPTVNTSNQSSTWYIKVGLKYEF
;
A
#
# COMPACT_ATOMS: atom_id res chain seq x y z
N MET A 1 26.27 41.57 9.87
CA MET A 1 27.48 41.10 9.15
C MET A 1 28.38 40.36 10.14
N ILE A 2 28.24 39.04 10.22
CA ILE A 2 29.12 38.18 11.03
C ILE A 2 30.32 37.84 10.15
N SER A 3 31.53 38.20 10.62
CA SER A 3 32.78 38.10 9.84
C SER A 3 33.06 36.66 9.39
N MET A 4 33.22 36.45 8.07
CA MET A 4 33.58 35.17 7.45
C MET A 4 34.84 34.54 8.07
N LYS A 5 35.72 35.33 8.70
CA LYS A 5 36.92 34.82 9.41
C LYS A 5 36.58 34.08 10.71
N ARG A 6 35.47 34.43 11.39
CA ARG A 6 35.01 33.72 12.60
C ARG A 6 34.24 32.44 12.26
N LEU A 7 33.55 32.41 11.12
CA LEU A 7 32.92 31.20 10.56
C LEU A 7 33.97 30.21 10.03
N ALA A 8 35.02 30.69 9.35
CA ALA A 8 36.14 29.86 8.92
C ALA A 8 36.99 29.35 10.09
N GLY A 9 37.21 30.17 11.12
CA GLY A 9 37.90 29.76 12.36
C GLY A 9 37.10 28.76 13.18
N GLY A 10 35.78 28.93 13.28
CA GLY A 10 34.88 27.94 13.88
C GLY A 10 34.85 26.64 13.10
N ALA A 11 34.70 26.68 11.78
CA ALA A 11 34.74 25.50 10.92
C ALA A 11 36.10 24.77 10.98
N ALA A 12 37.23 25.50 11.04
CA ALA A 12 38.56 24.91 11.17
C ALA A 12 38.78 24.28 12.55
N LEU A 13 38.27 24.87 13.64
CA LEU A 13 38.31 24.27 14.99
C LEU A 13 37.42 23.03 15.10
N THR A 14 36.23 23.04 14.46
CA THR A 14 35.39 21.85 14.38
C THR A 14 36.03 20.77 13.49
N VAL A 15 36.72 21.14 12.41
CA VAL A 15 37.48 20.21 11.54
C VAL A 15 38.72 19.65 12.24
N LEU A 16 39.41 20.43 13.10
CA LEU A 16 40.55 19.95 13.90
C LEU A 16 40.11 19.10 15.11
N ALA A 17 38.96 19.41 15.72
CA ALA A 17 38.37 18.60 16.79
C ALA A 17 37.73 17.31 16.26
N MET A 18 37.27 17.31 15.00
CA MET A 18 36.89 16.12 14.23
C MET A 18 38.08 15.43 13.56
N ALA A 19 39.31 15.54 14.08
CA ALA A 19 40.49 14.87 13.53
C ALA A 19 41.10 13.78 14.44
N SER A 20 40.60 13.58 15.66
CA SER A 20 40.99 12.45 16.52
C SER A 20 39.79 11.65 17.08
N ALA A 21 39.39 10.54 16.43
CA ALA A 21 39.33 9.18 16.99
C ALA A 21 38.46 8.16 16.19
N SER A 22 38.19 6.96 16.69
CA SER A 22 38.29 5.71 15.89
C SER A 22 37.14 4.72 16.06
N ALA A 23 36.64 4.04 14.98
CA ALA A 23 35.78 2.78 14.78
C ALA A 23 34.33 2.38 15.43
N VAL A 24 33.09 2.57 14.85
CA VAL A 24 31.69 1.98 15.15
C VAL A 24 30.61 2.37 14.08
N TYR A 25 29.38 1.79 14.04
CA TYR A 25 28.60 1.34 12.86
C TYR A 25 27.10 1.72 12.73
N ALA A 26 26.70 2.14 11.53
CA ALA A 26 25.36 1.91 10.95
C ALA A 26 25.40 2.17 9.44
N GLN A 27 24.93 1.23 8.60
CA GLN A 27 24.99 1.44 7.15
C GLN A 27 23.87 0.75 6.35
N GLU A 28 23.27 1.54 5.44
CA GLU A 28 22.04 1.22 4.70
C GLU A 28 22.17 0.11 3.65
N THR A 29 23.35 0.00 3.02
CA THR A 29 23.60 -0.86 1.85
C THR A 29 24.84 -1.74 1.99
N THR A 30 25.46 -1.70 3.16
CA THR A 30 26.74 -2.34 3.44
C THR A 30 26.70 -2.86 4.87
N GLY A 31 27.47 -3.89 5.17
CA GLY A 31 27.61 -4.35 6.54
C GLY A 31 28.91 -3.94 7.18
N SER A 32 29.17 -4.56 8.32
CA SER A 32 30.32 -4.23 9.13
C SER A 32 30.71 -5.31 10.14
N ILE A 33 32.00 -5.38 10.50
CA ILE A 33 32.55 -6.34 11.48
C ILE A 33 33.48 -5.62 12.45
N GLY A 34 33.15 -5.66 13.74
CA GLY A 34 34.00 -5.07 14.79
C GLY A 34 33.85 -5.78 16.13
N GLY A 35 34.76 -5.47 17.05
CA GLY A 35 34.83 -6.09 18.37
C GLY A 35 36.12 -5.70 19.06
N ARG A 36 36.52 -6.47 20.07
CA ARG A 36 37.71 -6.22 20.89
C ARG A 36 38.78 -7.28 20.67
N VAL A 37 40.02 -6.85 20.49
CA VAL A 37 41.20 -7.72 20.54
C VAL A 37 41.76 -7.70 21.96
N THR A 38 41.94 -8.88 22.54
CA THR A 38 42.49 -9.06 23.88
C THR A 38 43.67 -10.04 23.87
N GLY A 39 44.60 -9.84 24.79
CA GLY A 39 45.71 -10.76 25.01
C GLY A 39 45.32 -11.94 25.91
N PRO A 40 46.27 -12.86 26.19
CA PRO A 40 46.04 -14.10 26.93
C PRO A 40 45.45 -13.93 28.33
N ASN A 41 45.74 -12.78 28.96
CA ASN A 41 45.27 -12.44 30.30
C ASN A 41 43.95 -11.63 30.31
N GLY A 42 43.29 -11.49 29.16
CA GLY A 42 42.07 -10.69 28.98
C GLY A 42 42.30 -9.18 28.89
N ALA A 43 43.56 -8.72 28.93
CA ALA A 43 43.91 -7.31 28.76
C ALA A 43 43.67 -6.86 27.30
N PRO A 44 43.13 -5.64 27.08
CA PRO A 44 42.98 -5.10 25.72
C PRO A 44 44.32 -4.89 25.02
N LEU A 45 44.37 -5.14 23.71
CA LEU A 45 45.55 -4.90 22.88
C LEU A 45 45.31 -3.76 21.90
N GLY A 46 45.94 -2.60 22.15
CA GLY A 46 45.88 -1.44 21.27
C GLY A 46 46.96 -1.41 20.20
N ASN A 47 46.70 -0.66 19.12
CA ASN A 47 47.59 -0.52 17.95
C ASN A 47 47.88 -1.84 17.19
N VAL A 48 46.98 -2.81 17.25
CA VAL A 48 47.07 -4.10 16.54
C VAL A 48 46.36 -4.01 15.20
N ALA A 49 47.01 -4.51 14.14
CA ALA A 49 46.43 -4.52 12.79
C ALA A 49 45.37 -5.62 12.64
N VAL A 50 44.20 -5.25 12.11
CA VAL A 50 43.10 -6.15 11.78
C VAL A 50 42.75 -6.01 10.31
N VAL A 51 42.86 -7.11 9.55
CA VAL A 51 42.56 -7.16 8.12
C VAL A 51 41.29 -7.97 7.91
N VAL A 52 40.26 -7.32 7.37
CA VAL A 52 38.98 -7.92 7.03
C VAL A 52 38.91 -8.12 5.52
N THR A 53 38.79 -9.36 5.06
CA THR A 53 38.77 -9.70 3.63
C THR A 53 37.41 -10.27 3.24
N HIS A 54 36.74 -9.66 2.26
CA HIS A 54 35.59 -10.27 1.60
C HIS A 54 36.09 -11.34 0.62
N VAL A 55 35.90 -12.62 0.95
CA VAL A 55 36.48 -13.73 0.20
C VAL A 55 36.03 -13.75 -1.27
N PRO A 56 34.73 -13.57 -1.61
CA PRO A 56 34.29 -13.63 -3.01
C PRO A 56 34.93 -12.59 -3.93
N SER A 57 35.25 -11.40 -3.43
CA SER A 57 35.83 -10.31 -4.24
C SER A 57 37.28 -9.99 -3.89
N ASN A 58 37.88 -10.75 -2.95
CA ASN A 58 39.20 -10.53 -2.35
C ASN A 58 39.43 -9.07 -1.87
N THR A 59 38.35 -8.35 -1.54
CA THR A 59 38.46 -6.95 -1.15
C THR A 59 38.83 -6.85 0.31
N LYS A 60 39.86 -6.06 0.61
CA LYS A 60 40.44 -5.94 1.95
C LYS A 60 40.10 -4.59 2.56
N VAL A 61 39.73 -4.61 3.82
CA VAL A 61 39.63 -3.41 4.67
C VAL A 61 40.57 -3.64 5.84
N THR A 62 41.55 -2.75 5.99
CA THR A 62 42.49 -2.79 7.12
C THR A 62 42.08 -1.74 8.14
N THR A 63 42.10 -2.10 9.42
CA THR A 63 41.86 -1.20 10.55
C THR A 63 42.84 -1.53 11.67
N VAL A 64 42.94 -0.66 12.68
CA VAL A 64 43.85 -0.80 13.81
C VAL A 64 43.05 -0.68 15.10
N THR A 65 43.38 -1.49 16.11
CA THR A 65 42.71 -1.44 17.41
C THR A 65 43.00 -0.14 18.16
N SER A 66 41.99 0.41 18.85
CA SER A 66 42.14 1.53 19.79
C SER A 66 42.96 1.14 21.02
N ALA A 67 43.31 2.09 21.89
CA ALA A 67 44.00 1.80 23.15
C ALA A 67 43.24 0.77 24.03
N ASP A 68 41.91 0.79 23.97
CA ASP A 68 41.05 -0.17 24.66
C ASP A 68 40.86 -1.49 23.90
N GLY A 69 41.60 -1.73 22.81
CA GLY A 69 41.58 -2.96 22.03
C GLY A 69 40.44 -3.07 21.01
N TYR A 70 39.62 -2.04 20.83
CA TYR A 70 38.48 -2.08 19.92
C TYR A 70 38.89 -1.84 18.46
N TYR A 71 38.38 -2.64 17.54
CA TYR A 71 38.54 -2.46 16.10
C TYR A 71 37.19 -2.46 15.38
N ALA A 72 37.15 -1.85 14.19
CA ALA A 72 35.94 -1.90 13.38
C ALA A 72 36.18 -1.63 11.87
N ALA A 73 35.88 -2.61 11.02
CA ALA A 73 35.84 -2.48 9.56
C ALA A 73 34.42 -2.15 9.02
N ARG A 74 34.30 -1.11 8.18
CA ARG A 74 33.04 -0.50 7.68
C ARG A 74 32.92 -0.54 6.16
N ASN A 75 31.77 -0.10 5.62
CA ASN A 75 31.49 -0.07 4.19
C ASN A 75 31.66 -1.46 3.53
N LEU A 76 31.50 -2.54 4.31
CA LEU A 76 31.72 -3.90 3.82
C LEU A 76 30.56 -4.30 2.91
N ARG A 77 30.85 -5.07 1.86
CA ARG A 77 29.78 -5.69 1.07
C ARG A 77 28.84 -6.50 1.98
N VAL A 78 27.54 -6.48 1.64
CA VAL A 78 26.59 -7.34 2.33
C VAL A 78 26.77 -8.76 1.80
N GLY A 79 26.82 -9.72 2.69
CA GLY A 79 27.04 -11.11 2.37
C GLY A 79 28.33 -11.67 2.96
N GLY A 80 28.95 -12.61 2.26
CA GLY A 80 30.15 -13.29 2.72
C GLY A 80 30.49 -14.47 1.81
N PRO A 81 31.47 -15.30 2.21
CA PRO A 81 32.15 -15.26 3.51
C PRO A 81 33.23 -14.16 3.62
N TYR A 82 33.59 -13.85 4.85
CA TYR A 82 34.66 -12.94 5.24
C TYR A 82 35.72 -13.68 6.05
N THR A 83 36.97 -13.23 5.97
CA THR A 83 38.03 -13.61 6.92
C THR A 83 38.51 -12.39 7.69
N VAL A 84 38.72 -12.54 8.99
CA VAL A 84 39.26 -11.50 9.87
C VAL A 84 40.58 -11.99 10.43
N ALA A 85 41.68 -11.38 9.97
CA ALA A 85 43.02 -11.70 10.41
C ALA A 85 43.53 -10.62 11.37
N VAL A 86 43.94 -11.04 12.57
CA VAL A 86 44.60 -10.20 13.56
C VAL A 86 46.07 -10.60 13.64
N SER A 87 46.96 -9.63 13.46
CA SER A 87 48.41 -9.85 13.50
C SER A 87 49.03 -8.91 14.52
N ASP A 88 49.72 -9.48 15.51
CA ASP A 88 50.48 -8.75 16.51
C ASP A 88 51.87 -9.39 16.68
N PRO A 89 52.99 -8.65 16.57
CA PRO A 89 54.33 -9.23 16.69
C PRO A 89 54.63 -9.89 18.05
N ALA A 90 53.93 -9.52 19.12
CA ALA A 90 54.17 -10.02 20.47
C ALA A 90 53.26 -11.20 20.85
N HIS A 91 52.27 -11.55 20.02
CA HIS A 91 51.29 -12.60 20.30
C HIS A 91 51.10 -13.54 19.10
N GLN A 92 50.47 -14.69 19.33
CA GLN A 92 50.12 -15.58 18.22
C GLN A 92 48.95 -15.00 17.42
N GLY A 93 49.18 -14.69 16.14
CA GLY A 93 48.15 -14.19 15.23
C GLY A 93 46.97 -15.17 15.04
N LYS A 94 45.80 -14.64 14.69
CA LYS A 94 44.56 -15.41 14.59
C LYS A 94 43.75 -15.04 13.36
N VAL A 95 43.17 -16.04 12.69
CA VAL A 95 42.21 -15.85 11.61
C VAL A 95 40.87 -16.43 12.03
N VAL A 96 39.82 -15.63 11.87
CA VAL A 96 38.45 -16.05 12.13
C VAL A 96 37.63 -15.89 10.86
N ASP A 97 36.90 -16.95 10.51
CA ASP A 97 35.95 -16.92 9.41
C ASP A 97 34.59 -16.36 9.89
N VAL A 98 34.04 -15.44 9.12
CA VAL A 98 32.71 -14.85 9.32
C VAL A 98 31.84 -15.22 8.12
N ALA A 99 30.81 -16.02 8.36
CA ALA A 99 30.03 -16.62 7.28
C ALA A 99 29.23 -15.60 6.46
N ASP A 100 28.65 -14.60 7.12
CA ASP A 100 27.80 -13.59 6.50
C ASP A 100 27.84 -12.28 7.29
N VAL A 101 27.66 -11.17 6.59
CA VAL A 101 27.62 -9.80 7.10
C VAL A 101 26.38 -9.12 6.54
N GLY A 102 25.41 -8.82 7.41
CA GLY A 102 24.16 -8.14 7.06
C GLY A 102 24.24 -6.61 7.08
N THR A 103 23.13 -5.94 6.74
CA THR A 103 22.97 -4.48 6.89
C THR A 103 22.55 -4.10 8.32
N GLY A 104 22.71 -2.82 8.66
CA GLY A 104 22.30 -2.29 9.95
C GLY A 104 23.32 -2.58 11.04
N ALA A 105 23.11 -3.64 11.82
CA ALA A 105 23.87 -3.87 13.04
C ALA A 105 25.15 -4.70 12.77
N PRO A 106 26.29 -4.33 13.39
CA PRO A 106 27.58 -4.95 13.10
C PRO A 106 27.64 -6.40 13.57
N VAL A 107 28.43 -7.21 12.85
CA VAL A 107 28.88 -8.49 13.38
C VAL A 107 29.85 -8.20 14.52
N SER A 108 29.45 -8.54 15.74
CA SER A 108 30.31 -8.45 16.93
C SER A 108 31.29 -9.63 16.91
N LEU A 109 32.58 -9.34 16.85
CA LEU A 109 33.64 -10.35 16.81
C LEU A 109 34.78 -9.98 17.77
N ASP A 110 34.72 -10.53 18.98
CA ASP A 110 35.83 -10.41 19.93
C ASP A 110 36.89 -11.48 19.66
N ILE A 111 38.15 -11.07 19.64
CA ILE A 111 39.28 -11.91 19.27
C ILE A 111 40.29 -11.92 20.42
N ALA A 112 40.31 -13.01 21.18
CA ALA A 112 41.39 -13.28 22.11
C ALA A 112 42.58 -13.93 21.38
N LEU A 113 43.77 -13.36 21.55
CA LEU A 113 45.05 -13.87 21.06
C LEU A 113 45.72 -14.75 22.13
N GLY A 114 46.41 -15.80 21.68
CA GLY A 114 47.20 -16.69 22.53
C GLY A 114 48.61 -16.15 22.78
N ASN A 115 49.34 -16.78 23.73
CA ASN A 115 50.77 -16.53 23.91
C ASN A 115 51.52 -16.85 22.61
N ALA A 116 52.57 -16.08 22.28
CA ALA A 116 53.42 -16.39 21.14
C ALA A 116 54.09 -17.76 21.35
N ASP A 117 53.76 -18.74 20.50
CA ASP A 117 54.43 -20.03 20.47
C ASP A 117 55.31 -20.08 19.20
N ASN A 118 56.61 -20.36 19.37
CA ASN A 118 57.63 -20.24 18.31
C ASN A 118 57.48 -21.27 17.16
N GLN A 119 56.40 -22.06 17.13
CA GLN A 119 56.20 -23.19 16.20
C GLN A 119 54.91 -23.09 15.37
N VAL A 120 53.99 -22.15 15.64
CA VAL A 120 52.71 -22.04 14.90
C VAL A 120 52.39 -20.58 14.58
N SER A 121 52.47 -20.21 13.30
CA SER A 121 52.36 -18.82 12.82
C SER A 121 50.93 -18.27 12.78
N GLN A 122 49.89 -19.11 12.79
CA GLN A 122 48.49 -18.65 12.79
C GLN A 122 47.51 -19.76 13.16
N ILE A 123 46.55 -19.50 14.06
CA ILE A 123 45.41 -20.40 14.29
C ILE A 123 44.23 -19.95 13.42
N VAL A 124 43.74 -20.83 12.56
CA VAL A 124 42.51 -20.65 11.79
C VAL A 124 41.36 -21.33 12.53
N VAL A 125 40.34 -20.56 12.93
CA VAL A 125 39.13 -21.09 13.56
C VAL A 125 38.02 -21.19 12.51
N THR A 126 37.79 -22.40 12.00
CA THR A 126 36.83 -22.73 10.92
C THR A 126 35.46 -23.22 11.40
N ALA A 127 35.27 -23.42 12.71
CA ALA A 127 33.95 -23.67 13.28
C ALA A 127 33.33 -22.32 13.67
N SER A 128 32.17 -22.01 13.10
CA SER A 128 31.36 -20.81 13.31
C SER A 128 31.56 -20.27 14.72
N ALA A 129 32.32 -19.18 14.86
CA ALA A 129 32.65 -18.65 16.17
C ALA A 129 31.33 -18.42 16.93
N SER A 130 31.14 -19.09 18.06
CA SER A 130 29.98 -18.97 18.94
C SER A 130 29.71 -17.51 19.40
N GLY A 131 30.65 -16.59 19.12
CA GLY A 131 30.55 -15.15 19.37
C GLY A 131 30.03 -14.27 18.22
N ALA A 132 30.11 -14.69 16.95
CA ALA A 132 29.65 -13.87 15.83
C ALA A 132 28.12 -13.97 15.68
N ARG A 133 27.39 -13.14 16.42
CA ARG A 133 25.92 -13.09 16.38
C ARG A 133 25.47 -11.78 15.74
N THR A 134 24.64 -11.88 14.70
CA THR A 134 23.95 -10.72 14.12
C THR A 134 23.04 -10.10 15.18
N LEU A 135 23.19 -8.79 15.36
CA LEU A 135 22.42 -7.99 16.30
C LEU A 135 21.06 -7.66 15.67
N GLU A 136 19.97 -8.18 16.23
CA GLU A 136 18.62 -7.72 15.86
C GLU A 136 18.29 -6.47 16.69
N THR A 137 17.96 -5.35 16.02
CA THR A 137 17.62 -4.06 16.64
C THR A 137 16.14 -3.75 16.49
N GLY A 138 15.39 -3.77 17.60
CA GLY A 138 13.97 -3.45 17.65
C GLY A 138 13.07 -4.51 17.00
N PRO A 139 11.79 -4.18 16.72
CA PRO A 139 10.86 -5.03 15.98
C PRO A 139 11.26 -5.08 14.48
N ARG A 140 12.40 -5.71 14.22
CA ARG A 140 13.05 -5.89 12.92
C ARG A 140 13.07 -7.37 12.56
N SER A 141 13.11 -7.66 11.26
CA SER A 141 13.33 -9.02 10.76
C SER A 141 14.33 -8.98 9.61
N THR A 142 15.39 -9.78 9.73
CA THR A 142 16.44 -9.89 8.72
C THR A 142 16.36 -11.25 8.04
N PHE A 143 16.39 -11.28 6.71
CA PHE A 143 16.43 -12.50 5.91
C PHE A 143 17.63 -12.46 4.97
N THR A 144 18.42 -13.55 5.00
CA THR A 144 19.55 -13.76 4.09
C THR A 144 19.08 -14.36 2.76
N ALA A 145 19.94 -14.35 1.74
CA ALA A 145 19.66 -15.03 0.46
C ALA A 145 19.23 -16.51 0.64
N LYS A 146 19.77 -17.21 1.65
CA LYS A 146 19.40 -18.59 1.95
C LYS A 146 17.98 -18.70 2.53
N ASP A 147 17.59 -17.76 3.39
CA ASP A 147 16.23 -17.72 3.94
C ASP A 147 15.21 -17.46 2.84
N ILE A 148 15.54 -16.53 1.94
CA ILE A 148 14.70 -16.15 0.79
C ILE A 148 14.49 -17.34 -0.15
N GLU A 149 15.53 -18.10 -0.46
CA GLU A 149 15.44 -19.26 -1.36
C GLU A 149 14.57 -20.40 -0.83
N THR A 150 14.48 -20.55 0.50
CA THR A 150 13.73 -21.65 1.13
C THR A 150 12.30 -21.27 1.53
N LEU A 151 11.90 -20.00 1.38
CA LEU A 151 10.57 -19.52 1.72
C LEU A 151 9.53 -19.93 0.66
N PRO A 152 8.33 -20.41 1.05
CA PRO A 152 7.19 -20.44 0.16
C PRO A 152 6.84 -19.00 -0.29
N SER A 153 7.02 -18.72 -1.58
CA SER A 153 6.66 -17.44 -2.20
C SER A 153 6.04 -17.69 -3.57
N PHE A 154 4.72 -17.81 -3.60
CA PHE A 154 3.99 -18.16 -4.81
C PHE A 154 3.98 -17.05 -5.85
N SER A 155 3.94 -15.79 -5.42
CA SER A 155 3.95 -14.63 -6.32
C SER A 155 5.34 -14.04 -6.54
N ARG A 156 6.39 -14.64 -5.96
CA ARG A 156 7.76 -14.12 -5.94
C ARG A 156 7.83 -12.65 -5.50
N ASP A 157 7.07 -12.31 -4.46
CA ASP A 157 6.92 -10.93 -3.95
C ASP A 157 7.73 -10.73 -2.65
N LEU A 158 8.42 -9.60 -2.52
CA LEU A 158 9.16 -9.22 -1.30
C LEU A 158 8.26 -9.22 -0.05
N LYS A 159 6.95 -9.00 -0.20
CA LYS A 159 6.00 -9.03 0.92
C LYS A 159 5.85 -10.41 1.56
N ASP A 160 6.12 -11.49 0.82
CA ASP A 160 6.10 -12.84 1.38
C ASP A 160 7.20 -13.02 2.44
N LEU A 161 8.28 -12.23 2.35
CA LEU A 161 9.31 -12.12 3.38
C LEU A 161 8.83 -11.19 4.51
N ALA A 162 8.28 -10.02 4.17
CA ALA A 162 7.79 -9.04 5.14
C ALA A 162 6.75 -9.64 6.11
N ARG A 163 5.83 -10.49 5.62
CA ARG A 163 4.77 -11.11 6.44
C ARG A 163 5.28 -12.02 7.55
N LEU A 164 6.56 -12.42 7.54
CA LEU A 164 7.16 -13.15 8.65
C LEU A 164 7.36 -12.28 9.89
N ASN A 165 7.54 -10.96 9.73
CA ASN A 165 7.66 -10.05 10.87
C ASN A 165 6.37 -10.05 11.71
N PRO A 166 6.42 -10.10 13.05
CA PRO A 166 5.24 -10.23 13.91
C PRO A 166 4.14 -9.20 13.65
N PHE A 167 4.52 -7.95 13.36
CA PHE A 167 3.58 -6.83 13.21
C PHE A 167 3.03 -6.65 11.79
N VAL A 168 3.41 -7.51 10.84
CA VAL A 168 3.05 -7.37 9.43
C VAL A 168 1.92 -8.32 9.05
N THR A 169 0.98 -7.90 8.20
CA THR A 169 -0.02 -8.77 7.60
C THR A 169 -0.27 -8.33 6.16
N ILE A 170 -0.52 -9.28 5.26
CA ILE A 170 -0.96 -8.99 3.90
C ILE A 170 -2.48 -9.06 3.86
N ASP A 171 -3.11 -8.00 3.35
CA ASP A 171 -4.53 -8.00 2.99
C ASP A 171 -4.68 -8.29 1.49
N PRO A 172 -5.04 -9.52 1.10
CA PRO A 172 -5.18 -9.87 -0.30
C PRO A 172 -6.46 -9.27 -0.93
N THR A 173 -7.41 -8.75 -0.13
CA THR A 173 -8.63 -8.10 -0.65
C THR A 173 -8.38 -6.66 -1.10
N ASN A 174 -7.20 -6.12 -0.81
CA ASN A 174 -6.78 -4.77 -1.15
C ASN A 174 -5.44 -4.79 -1.92
N ASN A 175 -5.41 -5.52 -3.05
CA ASN A 175 -4.23 -5.63 -3.92
C ASN A 175 -2.93 -6.04 -3.17
N ASN A 176 -3.03 -7.06 -2.31
CA ASN A 176 -1.93 -7.50 -1.44
C ASN A 176 -1.30 -6.34 -0.64
N ALA A 177 -2.13 -5.48 -0.07
CA ALA A 177 -1.72 -4.36 0.77
C ALA A 177 -0.94 -4.85 1.99
N LEU A 178 0.17 -4.20 2.28
CA LEU A 178 1.00 -4.51 3.44
C LEU A 178 0.54 -3.70 4.66
N ILE A 179 -0.08 -4.35 5.62
CA ILE A 179 -0.52 -3.72 6.87
C ILE A 179 0.59 -3.88 7.91
N VAL A 180 1.03 -2.76 8.50
CA VAL A 180 2.11 -2.73 9.50
C VAL A 180 1.58 -2.14 10.79
N ALA A 181 1.51 -2.95 11.85
CA ALA A 181 1.03 -2.55 13.18
C ALA A 181 -0.31 -1.79 13.14
N GLY A 182 -1.22 -2.17 12.24
CA GLY A 182 -2.53 -1.54 12.09
C GLY A 182 -2.54 -0.17 11.40
N SER A 183 -1.45 0.22 10.75
CA SER A 183 -1.34 1.47 9.98
C SER A 183 -1.76 1.29 8.52
N ASN A 184 -2.10 2.40 7.86
CA ASN A 184 -2.38 2.46 6.43
C ASN A 184 -1.22 1.89 5.60
N ASN A 185 -1.53 1.05 4.62
CA ASN A 185 -0.56 0.38 3.77
C ASN A 185 0.26 1.32 2.88
N ARG A 186 -0.28 2.51 2.56
CA ARG A 186 0.37 3.49 1.69
C ARG A 186 1.46 4.31 2.39
N VAL A 187 1.59 4.21 3.71
CA VAL A 187 2.65 4.92 4.47
C VAL A 187 3.88 4.06 4.77
N ASN A 188 3.98 2.91 4.13
CA ASN A 188 5.17 2.07 4.11
C ASN A 188 6.11 2.53 2.98
N THR A 189 7.39 2.19 3.10
CA THR A 189 8.36 2.49 2.04
C THR A 189 9.25 1.31 1.75
N VAL A 190 9.86 1.34 0.56
CA VAL A 190 10.76 0.31 0.04
C VAL A 190 12.05 0.98 -0.38
N TYR A 191 13.17 0.48 0.12
CA TYR A 191 14.51 0.85 -0.30
C TYR A 191 15.18 -0.35 -0.96
N ILE A 192 15.76 -0.14 -2.13
CA ILE A 192 16.63 -1.10 -2.79
C ILE A 192 17.97 -0.40 -2.99
N ASP A 193 19.02 -0.98 -2.42
CA ASP A 193 20.37 -0.42 -2.42
C ASP A 193 20.40 1.07 -2.00
N GLY A 194 19.59 1.41 -0.99
CA GLY A 194 19.52 2.73 -0.38
C GLY A 194 18.63 3.73 -1.13
N VAL A 195 18.14 3.38 -2.33
CA VAL A 195 17.25 4.23 -3.15
C VAL A 195 15.79 3.88 -2.90
N LYS A 196 14.96 4.91 -2.73
CA LYS A 196 13.51 4.76 -2.50
C LYS A 196 12.83 4.24 -3.77
N GLN A 197 12.23 3.06 -3.69
CA GLN A 197 11.47 2.40 -4.75
C GLN A 197 10.02 2.09 -4.32
N ALA A 198 9.40 2.99 -3.56
CA ALA A 198 7.96 2.94 -3.25
C ALA A 198 7.14 3.66 -4.33
N ASP A 199 5.80 3.55 -4.28
CA ASP A 199 4.92 4.42 -5.07
C ASP A 199 5.04 5.88 -4.62
N ASP A 200 5.66 6.72 -5.44
CA ASP A 200 5.85 8.14 -5.10
C ASP A 200 4.54 8.93 -5.16
N PHE A 201 3.54 8.48 -5.93
CA PHE A 201 2.28 9.19 -6.11
C PHE A 201 1.16 8.61 -5.21
N GLY A 202 1.09 7.28 -5.09
CA GLY A 202 0.22 6.56 -4.16
C GLY A 202 -1.12 6.07 -4.76
N LEU A 203 -1.12 5.67 -6.03
CA LEU A 203 -2.26 5.01 -6.69
C LEU A 203 -2.24 3.50 -6.51
N ASN A 204 -1.07 2.90 -6.35
CA ASN A 204 -0.91 1.46 -6.24
C ASN A 204 -1.12 1.03 -4.78
N GLY A 205 -2.23 0.34 -4.52
CA GLY A 205 -2.58 -0.18 -3.18
C GLY A 205 -1.56 -1.19 -2.63
N ASN A 206 -0.76 -1.78 -3.51
CA ASN A 206 0.32 -2.68 -3.11
C ASN A 206 1.55 -1.91 -2.54
N GLY A 207 1.64 -0.58 -2.70
CA GLY A 207 2.75 0.27 -2.23
C GLY A 207 3.99 0.31 -3.14
N TYR A 208 3.99 -0.42 -4.26
CA TYR A 208 5.08 -0.45 -5.24
C TYR A 208 4.86 0.56 -6.38
N PRO A 209 5.92 0.95 -7.12
CA PRO A 209 5.80 1.83 -8.28
C PRO A 209 4.89 1.29 -9.38
N SER A 210 4.69 -0.04 -9.44
CA SER A 210 3.84 -0.77 -10.40
C SER A 210 2.88 -1.74 -9.68
N GLN A 211 2.11 -2.55 -10.43
CA GLN A 211 1.33 -3.66 -9.86
C GLN A 211 2.15 -4.85 -9.31
N ARG A 212 3.47 -4.91 -9.50
CA ARG A 212 4.32 -6.05 -9.10
C ARG A 212 5.57 -5.59 -8.32
N SER A 213 6.33 -6.56 -7.82
CA SER A 213 7.59 -6.29 -7.11
C SER A 213 8.61 -5.64 -8.06
N PRO A 214 9.28 -4.54 -7.69
CA PRO A 214 10.20 -3.84 -8.59
C PRO A 214 11.52 -4.59 -8.88
N ILE A 215 11.78 -5.69 -8.16
CA ILE A 215 12.98 -6.51 -8.32
C ILE A 215 12.65 -8.01 -8.20
N SER A 216 13.44 -8.84 -8.90
CA SER A 216 13.36 -10.31 -8.79
C SER A 216 13.99 -10.77 -7.48
N LEU A 217 13.35 -11.75 -6.82
CA LEU A 217 13.89 -12.38 -5.61
C LEU A 217 15.27 -13.03 -5.84
N GLU A 218 15.60 -13.47 -7.06
CA GLU A 218 16.93 -14.06 -7.34
C GLU A 218 18.06 -13.04 -7.24
N LEU A 219 17.78 -11.75 -7.36
CA LEU A 219 18.77 -10.67 -7.24
C LEU A 219 18.90 -10.16 -5.81
N VAL A 220 18.05 -10.59 -4.89
CA VAL A 220 18.09 -10.15 -3.49
C VAL A 220 19.20 -10.89 -2.74
N ARG A 221 20.09 -10.13 -2.10
CA ARG A 221 21.11 -10.67 -1.19
C ARG A 221 20.62 -10.67 0.25
N SER A 222 19.96 -9.60 0.66
CA SER A 222 19.43 -9.43 2.01
C SER A 222 18.13 -8.64 1.94
N PHE A 223 17.19 -9.01 2.80
CA PHE A 223 15.95 -8.29 3.02
C PHE A 223 15.81 -7.98 4.51
N ASN A 224 15.44 -6.75 4.83
CA ASN A 224 15.19 -6.31 6.19
C ASN A 224 13.82 -5.65 6.26
N PHE A 225 13.02 -6.02 7.26
CA PHE A 225 11.79 -5.35 7.59
C PHE A 225 11.93 -4.60 8.89
N GLU A 226 11.66 -3.29 8.91
CA GLU A 226 11.87 -2.42 10.07
C GLU A 226 10.59 -1.62 10.39
N VAL A 227 10.00 -1.85 11.56
CA VAL A 227 8.76 -1.15 11.98
C VAL A 227 9.05 0.20 12.64
N ALA A 228 10.14 0.30 13.40
CA ALA A 228 10.53 1.51 14.13
C ALA A 228 12.06 1.71 14.15
N PRO A 229 12.69 2.04 13.01
CA PRO A 229 14.13 2.22 12.97
C PRO A 229 14.58 3.60 13.45
N TYR A 230 15.44 3.67 14.46
CA TYR A 230 15.86 4.95 15.09
C TYR A 230 17.09 5.60 14.43
N ASP A 231 17.61 5.05 13.33
CA ASP A 231 18.63 5.72 12.51
C ASP A 231 18.05 6.94 11.80
N VAL A 232 18.72 8.09 11.85
CA VAL A 232 18.28 9.32 11.17
C VAL A 232 18.36 9.25 9.64
N GLN A 233 19.07 8.27 9.08
CA GLN A 233 19.16 8.05 7.64
C GLN A 233 17.81 7.65 7.04
N TYR A 234 17.00 6.87 7.76
CA TYR A 234 15.65 6.49 7.34
C TYR A 234 14.68 7.67 7.36
N GLY A 235 13.89 7.82 6.30
CA GLY A 235 12.81 8.79 6.19
C GLY A 235 11.72 8.31 5.24
N SER A 236 10.75 9.15 4.94
CA SER A 236 9.68 8.83 3.98
C SER A 236 8.81 7.63 4.39
N PHE A 237 8.50 7.48 5.68
CA PHE A 237 7.57 6.46 6.17
C PHE A 237 6.90 6.87 7.49
N GLN A 238 5.71 6.34 7.72
CA GLN A 238 5.04 6.31 9.02
C GLN A 238 4.69 4.87 9.45
N GLY A 239 4.51 3.96 8.49
CA GLY A 239 4.27 2.53 8.70
C GLY A 239 5.57 1.76 8.96
N GLY A 240 6.02 0.94 8.01
CA GLY A 240 7.30 0.22 8.07
C GLY A 240 8.18 0.44 6.84
N VAL A 241 9.42 -0.03 6.95
CA VAL A 241 10.46 0.07 5.91
C VAL A 241 10.86 -1.34 5.46
N MET A 242 10.81 -1.61 4.16
CA MET A 242 11.49 -2.75 3.53
C MET A 242 12.84 -2.27 3.00
N ASN A 243 13.95 -2.77 3.55
CA ASN A 243 15.30 -2.44 3.08
C ASN A 243 15.96 -3.67 2.43
N ILE A 244 16.22 -3.57 1.14
CA ILE A 244 16.72 -4.63 0.28
C ILE A 244 18.13 -4.27 -0.19
N VAL A 245 19.02 -5.26 -0.15
CA VAL A 245 20.33 -5.17 -0.79
C VAL A 245 20.45 -6.21 -1.88
N THR A 246 20.92 -5.80 -3.06
CA THR A 246 21.06 -6.69 -4.21
C THR A 246 22.39 -7.45 -4.21
N LYS A 247 22.43 -8.61 -4.86
CA LYS A 247 23.65 -9.40 -5.08
C LYS A 247 24.67 -8.57 -5.87
N SER A 248 25.94 -8.80 -5.58
CA SER A 248 27.08 -8.21 -6.30
C SER A 248 27.95 -9.33 -6.86
N GLY A 249 28.70 -9.05 -7.93
CA GLY A 249 29.64 -10.03 -8.51
C GLY A 249 30.88 -10.25 -7.64
N GLY A 250 31.62 -11.31 -7.95
CA GLY A 250 32.89 -11.66 -7.32
C GLY A 250 33.91 -12.17 -8.34
N ASN A 251 34.99 -12.77 -7.87
CA ASN A 251 36.10 -13.29 -8.69
C ASN A 251 35.78 -14.59 -9.44
N SER A 252 34.63 -15.20 -9.16
CA SER A 252 34.13 -16.40 -9.83
C SER A 252 32.80 -16.10 -10.50
N PHE A 253 32.60 -16.70 -11.67
CA PHE A 253 31.31 -16.65 -12.34
C PHE A 253 30.29 -17.48 -11.59
N HIS A 254 29.11 -16.90 -11.38
CA HIS A 254 27.96 -17.59 -10.82
C HIS A 254 26.73 -17.23 -11.66
N GLY A 255 25.82 -18.17 -11.84
CA GLY A 255 24.60 -17.91 -12.57
C GLY A 255 23.47 -18.86 -12.21
N SER A 256 22.26 -18.44 -12.53
CA SER A 256 21.09 -19.28 -12.38
C SER A 256 20.13 -19.10 -13.55
N VAL A 257 19.50 -20.17 -14.01
CA VAL A 257 18.34 -20.11 -14.92
C VAL A 257 17.21 -20.86 -14.24
N TYR A 258 16.02 -20.27 -14.22
CA TYR A 258 14.87 -20.84 -13.53
C TYR A 258 13.58 -20.62 -14.30
N GLY A 259 12.61 -21.49 -14.02
CA GLY A 259 11.25 -21.41 -14.53
C GLY A 259 10.27 -21.93 -13.49
N GLU A 260 9.14 -21.25 -13.35
CA GLU A 260 8.02 -21.62 -12.51
C GLU A 260 6.73 -21.66 -13.33
N TYR A 261 5.86 -22.59 -13.00
CA TYR A 261 4.60 -22.82 -13.70
C TYR A 261 3.48 -23.16 -12.73
N ASP A 262 2.32 -22.55 -12.98
CA ASP A 262 1.06 -22.94 -12.36
C ASP A 262 -0.11 -22.69 -13.32
N SER A 263 -1.25 -23.33 -13.03
CA SER A 263 -2.44 -23.21 -13.85
C SER A 263 -3.68 -23.54 -13.03
N SER A 264 -4.85 -23.22 -13.57
CA SER A 264 -6.16 -23.62 -13.03
C SER A 264 -6.35 -25.13 -12.82
N ARG A 265 -5.50 -25.98 -13.41
CA ARG A 265 -5.49 -27.43 -13.14
C ARG A 265 -4.77 -27.80 -11.85
N MET A 266 -3.96 -26.89 -11.35
CA MET A 266 -3.13 -26.98 -10.15
C MET A 266 -3.70 -26.08 -9.02
N ALA A 267 -5.00 -25.78 -9.07
CA ALA A 267 -5.70 -24.97 -8.07
C ALA A 267 -7.05 -25.60 -7.68
N GLY A 268 -7.52 -25.31 -6.47
CA GLY A 268 -8.82 -25.76 -6.00
C GLY A 268 -9.98 -25.15 -6.79
N ARG A 269 -11.00 -25.94 -7.15
CA ARG A 269 -12.06 -25.49 -8.08
C ARG A 269 -13.34 -24.99 -7.43
N ASP A 270 -13.58 -25.35 -6.17
CA ASP A 270 -14.77 -24.97 -5.44
C ASP A 270 -14.38 -24.43 -4.06
N ILE A 271 -14.99 -23.31 -3.68
CA ILE A 271 -14.99 -22.84 -2.30
C ILE A 271 -16.38 -23.10 -1.75
N ASN A 272 -16.47 -23.85 -0.65
CA ASN A 272 -17.72 -23.94 0.10
C ASN A 272 -17.75 -22.76 1.06
N SER A 273 -18.29 -21.62 0.60
CA SER A 273 -18.67 -20.52 1.50
C SER A 273 -19.51 -21.10 2.64
N LEU A 274 -19.21 -20.69 3.88
CA LEU A 274 -20.02 -21.11 5.03
C LEU A 274 -21.33 -20.30 5.12
N TYR A 275 -21.46 -19.26 4.29
CA TYR A 275 -22.68 -18.52 4.07
C TYR A 275 -23.35 -18.90 2.75
N ASN A 276 -24.67 -19.09 2.82
CA ASN A 276 -25.50 -19.24 1.64
C ASN A 276 -25.66 -17.89 0.94
N ASP A 277 -25.74 -17.92 -0.39
CA ASP A 277 -26.22 -16.82 -1.19
C ASP A 277 -27.58 -16.35 -0.66
N PRO A 278 -27.71 -15.07 -0.25
CA PRO A 278 -28.96 -14.53 0.25
C PRO A 278 -30.15 -14.66 -0.69
N THR A 279 -29.88 -14.70 -2.00
CA THR A 279 -30.91 -14.70 -3.04
C THR A 279 -31.32 -16.11 -3.45
N THR A 280 -30.42 -17.09 -3.33
CA THR A 280 -30.67 -18.48 -3.77
C THR A 280 -30.70 -19.51 -2.64
N GLY A 281 -30.29 -19.13 -1.42
CA GLY A 281 -30.24 -20.01 -0.25
C GLY A 281 -29.20 -21.14 -0.34
N LYS A 282 -28.33 -21.13 -1.37
CA LYS A 282 -27.32 -22.16 -1.64
C LYS A 282 -25.90 -21.67 -1.31
N PRO A 283 -24.95 -22.55 -0.99
CA PRO A 283 -23.55 -22.16 -0.87
C PRO A 283 -23.08 -21.48 -2.16
N ARG A 284 -22.40 -20.33 -2.06
CA ARG A 284 -21.77 -19.68 -3.22
C ARG A 284 -20.61 -20.56 -3.68
N ASN A 285 -20.85 -21.42 -4.66
CA ASN A 285 -19.81 -22.16 -5.36
C ASN A 285 -19.22 -21.25 -6.44
N LEU A 286 -18.14 -20.56 -6.09
CA LEU A 286 -17.39 -19.74 -7.03
C LEU A 286 -16.28 -20.58 -7.64
N ARG A 287 -16.30 -20.71 -8.97
CA ARG A 287 -15.30 -21.47 -9.73
C ARG A 287 -14.16 -20.54 -10.11
N ILE A 288 -12.91 -20.97 -9.88
CA ILE A 288 -11.75 -20.27 -10.43
C ILE A 288 -11.79 -20.42 -11.96
N SER A 289 -11.71 -19.30 -12.67
CA SER A 289 -11.61 -19.29 -14.12
C SER A 289 -10.28 -19.86 -14.61
N ARG A 290 -10.23 -20.21 -15.89
CA ARG A 290 -9.01 -20.78 -16.48
C ARG A 290 -7.90 -19.73 -16.44
N PHE A 291 -6.78 -20.12 -15.87
CA PHE A 291 -5.54 -19.38 -15.88
C PHE A 291 -4.36 -20.34 -16.09
N GLU A 292 -3.27 -19.75 -16.50
CA GLU A 292 -1.95 -20.28 -16.77
C GLU A 292 -0.95 -19.15 -16.50
N ASP A 293 -0.03 -19.43 -15.58
CA ASP A 293 0.95 -18.48 -15.08
C ASP A 293 2.34 -19.09 -15.29
N LYS A 294 3.23 -18.30 -15.87
CA LYS A 294 4.61 -18.67 -16.19
C LYS A 294 5.53 -17.60 -15.69
N THR A 295 6.61 -17.97 -15.00
CA THR A 295 7.70 -17.04 -14.71
C THR A 295 9.00 -17.71 -15.06
N TYR A 296 9.89 -17.04 -15.79
CA TYR A 296 11.21 -17.55 -16.10
C TYR A 296 12.22 -16.43 -16.03
N GLY A 297 13.45 -16.76 -15.66
CA GLY A 297 14.50 -15.77 -15.54
C GLY A 297 15.88 -16.37 -15.52
N ALA A 298 16.85 -15.48 -15.62
CA ALA A 298 18.25 -15.80 -15.52
C ALA A 298 18.98 -14.72 -14.71
N THR A 299 19.97 -15.13 -13.94
CA THR A 299 20.94 -14.23 -13.30
C THR A 299 22.35 -14.67 -13.67
N PHE A 300 23.26 -13.70 -13.79
CA PHE A 300 24.66 -13.96 -14.06
C PHE A 300 25.52 -12.91 -13.38
N SER A 301 26.61 -13.32 -12.76
CA SER A 301 27.52 -12.44 -12.05
C SER A 301 28.95 -12.96 -12.12
N GLY A 302 29.93 -12.07 -11.98
CA GLY A 302 31.33 -12.44 -12.03
C GLY A 302 32.25 -11.23 -12.18
N PRO A 303 33.55 -11.47 -12.48
CA PRO A 303 34.51 -10.39 -12.67
C PRO A 303 34.49 -9.90 -14.12
N ILE A 304 34.54 -8.58 -14.30
CA ILE A 304 35.03 -7.96 -15.55
C ILE A 304 36.56 -7.86 -15.48
N ILE A 305 37.06 -7.38 -14.34
CA ILE A 305 38.49 -7.32 -14.00
C ILE A 305 38.61 -7.94 -12.60
N LYS A 306 39.30 -9.08 -12.49
CA LYS A 306 39.49 -9.76 -11.20
C LYS A 306 40.03 -8.80 -10.14
N ASP A 307 39.55 -8.97 -8.91
CA ASP A 307 39.84 -8.17 -7.72
C ASP A 307 39.40 -6.68 -7.80
N ARG A 308 39.01 -6.16 -8.97
CA ARG A 308 38.79 -4.73 -9.20
C ARG A 308 37.40 -4.36 -9.68
N LEU A 309 36.82 -5.06 -10.65
CA LEU A 309 35.54 -4.69 -11.25
C LEU A 309 34.69 -5.93 -11.47
N PHE A 310 33.51 -5.91 -10.89
CA PHE A 310 32.56 -7.01 -10.90
C PHE A 310 31.22 -6.57 -11.49
N PHE A 311 30.46 -7.51 -12.03
CA PHE A 311 29.11 -7.27 -12.49
C PHE A 311 28.12 -8.28 -11.88
N SER A 312 26.87 -7.87 -11.79
CA SER A 312 25.71 -8.73 -11.59
C SER A 312 24.60 -8.27 -12.53
N ALA A 313 23.98 -9.21 -13.24
CA ALA A 313 22.90 -8.93 -14.16
C ALA A 313 21.77 -9.95 -13.96
N GLY A 314 20.54 -9.52 -14.23
CA GLY A 314 19.37 -10.38 -14.16
C GLY A 314 18.27 -9.98 -15.12
N TYR A 315 17.52 -10.98 -15.56
CA TYR A 315 16.29 -10.84 -16.31
C TYR A 315 15.24 -11.79 -15.75
N GLU A 316 14.02 -11.31 -15.52
CA GLU A 316 12.86 -12.13 -15.15
C GLU A 316 11.67 -11.68 -16.00
N LYS A 317 10.93 -12.64 -16.57
CA LYS A 317 9.65 -12.40 -17.24
C LYS A 317 8.57 -13.28 -16.63
N GLY A 318 7.51 -12.64 -16.17
CA GLY A 318 6.23 -13.23 -15.82
C GLY A 318 5.19 -13.01 -16.92
N GLU A 319 4.37 -14.02 -17.18
CA GLU A 319 3.16 -13.93 -17.99
C GLU A 319 2.04 -14.60 -17.22
N TYR A 320 0.99 -13.85 -16.92
CA TYR A 320 -0.09 -14.29 -16.04
C TYR A 320 -1.42 -14.10 -16.76
N THR A 321 -2.30 -15.09 -16.70
CA THR A 321 -3.66 -14.93 -17.23
C THR A 321 -4.62 -14.74 -16.07
N GLN A 322 -5.37 -13.64 -16.05
CA GLN A 322 -6.34 -13.46 -14.98
C GLN A 322 -7.44 -14.51 -15.08
N ALA A 323 -7.75 -15.16 -13.97
CA ALA A 323 -9.01 -15.85 -13.80
C ALA A 323 -10.15 -14.81 -13.96
N SER A 324 -10.84 -14.80 -15.11
CA SER A 324 -11.91 -13.85 -15.41
C SER A 324 -13.18 -14.18 -14.61
N ASP A 325 -13.69 -13.28 -13.78
CA ASP A 325 -15.06 -13.35 -13.26
C ASP A 325 -16.06 -12.95 -14.38
N ALA A 326 -15.92 -13.56 -15.57
CA ALA A 326 -16.55 -13.11 -16.79
C ALA A 326 -18.08 -12.97 -16.63
N TYR A 327 -18.56 -11.74 -16.83
CA TYR A 327 -19.98 -11.44 -16.97
C TYR A 327 -20.34 -11.53 -18.44
N GLY A 328 -21.49 -12.14 -18.72
CA GLY A 328 -22.03 -12.23 -20.07
C GLY A 328 -23.55 -12.11 -20.08
N PRO A 329 -24.14 -12.08 -21.28
CA PRO A 329 -25.58 -12.13 -21.45
C PRO A 329 -26.22 -13.34 -20.77
N SER A 330 -27.50 -13.22 -20.43
CA SER A 330 -28.31 -14.21 -19.71
C SER A 330 -28.36 -15.59 -20.38
N ASP A 331 -28.26 -15.64 -21.69
CA ASP A 331 -28.27 -16.83 -22.56
C ASP A 331 -26.87 -17.28 -23.00
N SER A 332 -25.80 -16.73 -22.40
CA SER A 332 -24.40 -17.09 -22.68
C SER A 332 -23.85 -18.21 -21.78
N ASN A 333 -22.64 -18.67 -22.10
CA ASN A 333 -21.85 -19.61 -21.29
C ASN A 333 -20.95 -18.92 -20.25
N ALA A 334 -21.13 -17.61 -20.00
CA ALA A 334 -20.36 -16.87 -19.00
C ALA A 334 -20.64 -17.39 -17.57
N ALA A 335 -19.64 -17.27 -16.69
CA ALA A 335 -19.75 -17.69 -15.30
C ALA A 335 -20.79 -16.86 -14.53
N ASN A 336 -20.83 -15.55 -14.79
CA ASN A 336 -21.82 -14.62 -14.24
C ASN A 336 -22.73 -14.12 -15.36
N ARG A 337 -24.05 -14.12 -15.12
CA ARG A 337 -25.06 -13.75 -16.11
C ARG A 337 -25.75 -12.46 -15.73
N VAL A 338 -25.87 -11.54 -16.68
CA VAL A 338 -26.59 -10.27 -16.53
C VAL A 338 -28.02 -10.47 -16.99
N ASN A 339 -28.97 -10.27 -16.08
CA ASN A 339 -30.39 -10.47 -16.37
C ASN A 339 -30.89 -9.41 -17.38
N GLY A 340 -31.79 -9.78 -18.28
CA GLY A 340 -32.39 -8.84 -19.24
C GLY A 340 -31.50 -8.43 -20.42
N VAL A 341 -30.27 -8.95 -20.52
CA VAL A 341 -29.37 -8.78 -21.67
C VAL A 341 -29.20 -10.13 -22.37
N THR A 342 -29.39 -10.20 -23.69
CA THR A 342 -29.20 -11.42 -24.50
C THR A 342 -28.02 -11.29 -25.48
N VAL A 343 -27.47 -12.43 -25.92
CA VAL A 343 -26.39 -12.46 -26.92
C VAL A 343 -26.82 -11.75 -28.21
N ALA A 344 -28.06 -11.95 -28.64
CA ALA A 344 -28.61 -11.29 -29.83
C ALA A 344 -28.67 -9.76 -29.67
N GLN A 345 -29.04 -9.25 -28.49
CA GLN A 345 -29.05 -7.81 -28.22
C GLN A 345 -27.64 -7.21 -28.26
N VAL A 346 -26.64 -7.91 -27.68
CA VAL A 346 -25.25 -7.46 -27.75
C VAL A 346 -24.76 -7.43 -29.21
N GLN A 347 -25.06 -8.46 -30.00
CA GLN A 347 -24.71 -8.50 -31.43
C GLN A 347 -25.40 -7.38 -32.23
N GLN A 348 -26.64 -7.04 -31.89
CA GLN A 348 -27.37 -5.93 -32.51
C GLN A 348 -26.71 -4.59 -32.18
N ILE A 349 -26.35 -4.36 -30.91
CA ILE A 349 -25.60 -3.16 -30.48
C ILE A 349 -24.27 -3.08 -31.24
N GLN A 350 -23.51 -4.17 -31.31
CA GLN A 350 -22.25 -4.22 -32.06
C GLN A 350 -22.44 -3.87 -33.55
N SER A 351 -23.49 -4.40 -34.17
CA SER A 351 -23.80 -4.13 -35.58
C SER A 351 -24.18 -2.67 -35.82
N ILE A 352 -24.95 -2.06 -34.90
CA ILE A 352 -25.27 -0.63 -34.95
C ILE A 352 -24.00 0.20 -34.79
N LEU A 353 -23.12 -0.11 -33.82
CA LEU A 353 -21.88 0.66 -33.64
C LEU A 353 -20.92 0.56 -34.83
N LYS A 354 -20.79 -0.61 -35.44
CA LYS A 354 -19.95 -0.77 -36.64
C LYS A 354 -20.51 -0.02 -37.84
N SER A 355 -21.82 -0.10 -38.09
CA SER A 355 -22.44 0.50 -39.28
C SER A 355 -22.71 2.00 -39.14
N VAL A 356 -23.11 2.46 -37.95
CA VAL A 356 -23.52 3.85 -37.70
C VAL A 356 -22.38 4.67 -37.12
N TYR A 357 -21.50 4.12 -36.27
CA TYR A 357 -20.47 4.88 -35.54
C TYR A 357 -19.03 4.55 -35.96
N ASN A 358 -18.85 3.58 -36.86
CA ASN A 358 -17.54 3.06 -37.25
C ASN A 358 -16.68 2.65 -36.04
N TYR A 359 -17.30 2.02 -35.04
CA TYR A 359 -16.65 1.59 -33.79
C TYR A 359 -16.89 0.12 -33.50
N ASP A 360 -15.84 -0.63 -33.17
CA ASP A 360 -15.96 -2.01 -32.68
C ASP A 360 -15.84 -2.05 -31.15
N PRO A 361 -16.91 -2.34 -30.41
CA PRO A 361 -16.86 -2.40 -28.96
C PRO A 361 -16.26 -3.72 -28.42
N LEU A 362 -15.72 -4.59 -29.30
CA LEU A 362 -14.97 -5.83 -28.99
C LEU A 362 -15.77 -6.97 -28.35
N GLY A 363 -17.08 -6.81 -28.13
CA GLY A 363 -17.94 -7.86 -27.54
C GLY A 363 -17.76 -8.00 -26.03
N TYR A 364 -18.12 -9.13 -25.42
CA TYR A 364 -17.92 -9.38 -23.99
C TYR A 364 -16.82 -10.42 -23.77
N GLY A 365 -16.01 -10.25 -22.71
CA GLY A 365 -14.78 -11.00 -22.51
C GLY A 365 -14.96 -12.29 -21.73
N LEU A 366 -14.84 -13.44 -22.40
CA LEU A 366 -14.62 -14.73 -21.73
C LEU A 366 -13.14 -14.94 -21.35
N THR A 367 -12.24 -14.37 -22.15
CA THR A 367 -10.78 -14.39 -21.94
C THR A 367 -10.26 -12.96 -22.00
N LEU A 368 -9.44 -12.58 -21.03
CA LEU A 368 -8.78 -11.26 -20.98
C LEU A 368 -7.35 -11.36 -21.53
N PRO A 369 -6.78 -10.25 -22.06
CA PRO A 369 -5.37 -10.19 -22.42
C PRO A 369 -4.46 -10.61 -21.25
N PRO A 370 -3.38 -11.37 -21.52
CA PRO A 370 -2.44 -11.75 -20.48
C PRO A 370 -1.78 -10.52 -19.85
N GLN A 371 -1.51 -10.61 -18.57
CA GLN A 371 -0.65 -9.68 -17.83
C GLN A 371 0.80 -10.05 -18.10
N THR A 372 1.66 -9.04 -18.15
CA THR A 372 3.10 -9.28 -18.28
C THR A 372 3.86 -8.51 -17.21
N ASP A 373 4.98 -9.06 -16.78
CA ASP A 373 5.92 -8.44 -15.85
C ASP A 373 7.33 -8.75 -16.34
N LYS A 374 8.14 -7.74 -16.64
CA LYS A 374 9.53 -7.92 -17.09
C LYS A 374 10.43 -7.07 -16.23
N LYS A 375 11.52 -7.67 -15.76
CA LYS A 375 12.52 -7.01 -14.92
C LYS A 375 13.89 -7.16 -15.56
N TYR A 376 14.58 -6.05 -15.69
CA TYR A 376 15.95 -5.94 -16.20
C TYR A 376 16.81 -5.34 -15.09
N PHE A 377 17.97 -5.91 -14.83
CA PHE A 377 18.88 -5.43 -13.80
C PHE A 377 20.33 -5.59 -14.23
N ILE A 378 21.14 -4.55 -14.04
CA ILE A 378 22.59 -4.57 -14.20
C ILE A 378 23.21 -3.75 -13.07
N LYS A 379 24.22 -4.30 -12.41
CA LYS A 379 25.03 -3.65 -11.39
C LYS A 379 26.50 -3.86 -11.68
N LEU A 380 27.27 -2.77 -11.66
CA LEU A 380 28.72 -2.75 -11.72
C LEU A 380 29.26 -2.32 -10.37
N ASP A 381 30.18 -3.08 -9.82
CA ASP A 381 30.78 -2.84 -8.50
C ASP A 381 32.31 -2.82 -8.65
N GLY A 382 32.90 -1.63 -8.47
CA GLY A 382 34.32 -1.39 -8.71
C GLY A 382 35.08 -1.00 -7.45
N ASN A 383 36.14 -1.72 -7.12
CA ASN A 383 37.20 -1.28 -6.22
C ASN A 383 38.16 -0.37 -7.01
N ILE A 384 38.05 0.94 -6.84
CA ILE A 384 38.97 1.90 -7.45
C ILE A 384 40.35 1.76 -6.79
N THR A 385 40.34 1.66 -5.45
CA THR A 385 41.50 1.35 -4.59
C THR A 385 41.01 0.57 -3.37
N ASP A 386 41.89 0.19 -2.45
CA ASP A 386 41.51 -0.42 -1.16
C ASP A 386 40.69 0.53 -0.26
N LYS A 387 40.65 1.83 -0.58
CA LYS A 387 39.96 2.88 0.18
C LYS A 387 38.74 3.47 -0.54
N HIS A 388 38.57 3.21 -1.84
CA HIS A 388 37.55 3.85 -2.66
C HIS A 388 36.82 2.81 -3.51
N ARG A 389 35.48 2.78 -3.40
CA ARG A 389 34.60 1.87 -4.13
C ARG A 389 33.51 2.66 -4.82
N ALA A 390 33.20 2.32 -6.06
CA ALA A 390 32.07 2.88 -6.80
C ALA A 390 31.09 1.78 -7.24
N VAL A 391 29.81 2.12 -7.25
CA VAL A 391 28.74 1.25 -7.73
C VAL A 391 27.91 2.02 -8.77
N LEU A 392 27.61 1.37 -9.88
CA LEU A 392 26.65 1.84 -10.88
C LEU A 392 25.58 0.77 -11.06
N GLU A 393 24.32 1.16 -10.97
CA GLU A 393 23.17 0.27 -11.10
C GLU A 393 22.17 0.84 -12.09
N TYR A 394 21.60 -0.06 -12.89
CA TYR A 394 20.46 0.16 -13.76
C TYR A 394 19.42 -0.92 -13.50
N ALA A 395 18.20 -0.50 -13.24
CA ALA A 395 17.05 -1.39 -13.10
C ALA A 395 15.88 -0.85 -13.93
N ARG A 396 15.16 -1.75 -14.60
CA ARG A 396 13.93 -1.41 -15.33
C ARG A 396 12.89 -2.49 -15.15
N GLU A 397 11.70 -2.08 -14.77
CA GLU A 397 10.51 -2.93 -14.69
C GLU A 397 9.50 -2.46 -15.74
N GLU A 398 8.92 -3.41 -16.47
CA GLU A 398 7.79 -3.19 -17.38
C GLU A 398 6.65 -4.13 -16.97
N ASN A 399 5.58 -3.55 -16.45
CA ASN A 399 4.38 -4.26 -16.07
C ASN A 399 3.24 -3.92 -17.03
N THR A 400 2.34 -4.87 -17.28
CA THR A 400 1.05 -4.57 -17.89
C THR A 400 -0.02 -5.38 -17.21
N SER A 401 -1.00 -4.68 -16.64
CA SER A 401 -2.14 -5.29 -15.98
C SER A 401 -3.46 -4.92 -16.67
N THR A 402 -4.49 -5.78 -16.63
CA THR A 402 -5.78 -5.59 -17.30
C THR A 402 -6.85 -5.39 -16.24
N PHE A 403 -7.67 -4.37 -16.43
CA PHE A 403 -8.73 -4.02 -15.52
C PHE A 403 -10.03 -3.79 -16.29
N ASN A 404 -11.15 -4.05 -15.62
CA ASN A 404 -12.44 -3.55 -16.06
C ASN A 404 -12.57 -2.09 -15.58
N GLY A 405 -12.71 -1.14 -16.50
CA GLY A 405 -13.00 0.26 -16.17
C GLY A 405 -14.46 0.48 -15.77
N GLY A 406 -15.36 -0.36 -16.27
CA GLY A 406 -16.78 -0.38 -15.93
C GLY A 406 -17.09 -1.22 -14.68
N THR A 407 -18.37 -1.24 -14.29
CA THR A 407 -18.87 -2.07 -13.19
C THR A 407 -19.77 -3.16 -13.74
N ASN A 408 -19.35 -4.42 -13.59
CA ASN A 408 -20.21 -5.57 -13.88
C ASN A 408 -21.00 -6.02 -12.65
N ASN A 409 -22.28 -6.29 -12.81
CA ASN A 409 -23.16 -6.86 -11.78
C ASN A 409 -24.38 -7.52 -12.43
N SER A 410 -25.40 -7.90 -11.65
CA SER A 410 -26.62 -8.56 -12.17
C SER A 410 -27.42 -7.73 -13.19
N THR A 411 -27.18 -6.42 -13.26
CA THR A 411 -27.85 -5.45 -14.14
C THR A 411 -26.92 -4.70 -15.09
N ASN A 412 -25.60 -4.80 -14.94
CA ASN A 412 -24.64 -4.09 -15.78
C ASN A 412 -23.69 -5.08 -16.49
N LEU A 413 -23.60 -4.96 -17.81
CA LEU A 413 -22.67 -5.71 -18.64
C LEU A 413 -21.69 -4.75 -19.34
N SER A 414 -20.41 -4.83 -19.00
CA SER A 414 -19.34 -4.09 -19.68
C SER A 414 -18.81 -4.91 -20.84
N LEU A 415 -18.74 -4.30 -22.03
CA LEU A 415 -18.07 -4.88 -23.19
C LEU A 415 -16.55 -4.71 -23.06
N LEU A 416 -15.76 -5.47 -23.84
CA LEU A 416 -14.30 -5.44 -23.81
C LEU A 416 -13.71 -4.06 -24.13
N SER A 417 -14.44 -3.20 -24.85
CA SER A 417 -14.04 -1.80 -25.05
C SER A 417 -13.95 -0.98 -23.75
N GLU A 418 -14.68 -1.34 -22.68
CA GLU A 418 -14.60 -0.71 -21.35
C GLU A 418 -13.39 -1.18 -20.52
N TYR A 419 -12.74 -2.26 -20.96
CA TYR A 419 -11.54 -2.74 -20.32
C TYR A 419 -10.35 -1.95 -20.82
N TYR A 420 -9.35 -1.80 -19.97
CA TYR A 420 -8.07 -1.19 -20.32
C TYR A 420 -6.93 -2.05 -19.82
N THR A 421 -5.82 -2.00 -20.54
CA THR A 421 -4.53 -2.38 -19.98
C THR A 421 -3.91 -1.17 -19.30
N LYS A 422 -3.14 -1.41 -18.26
CA LYS A 422 -2.36 -0.43 -17.51
C LYS A 422 -0.89 -0.78 -17.68
N PRO A 423 -0.26 -0.43 -18.82
CA PRO A 423 1.19 -0.51 -18.93
C PRO A 423 1.83 0.47 -17.95
N GLU A 424 2.75 -0.05 -17.15
CA GLU A 424 3.55 0.72 -16.19
C GLU A 424 5.02 0.43 -16.43
N THR A 425 5.85 1.47 -16.43
CA THR A 425 7.31 1.35 -16.45
C THR A 425 7.90 1.98 -15.21
N ASN A 426 8.95 1.38 -14.67
CA ASN A 426 9.74 1.94 -13.57
C ASN A 426 11.22 1.78 -13.94
N GLU A 427 11.88 2.88 -14.27
CA GLU A 427 13.28 2.92 -14.71
C GLU A 427 14.14 3.68 -13.70
N ILE A 428 15.27 3.07 -13.31
CA ILE A 428 16.09 3.54 -12.20
C ILE A 428 17.58 3.48 -12.57
N TRP A 429 18.26 4.59 -12.31
CA TRP A 429 19.71 4.72 -12.39
C TRP A 429 20.24 5.11 -11.01
N VAL A 430 21.28 4.41 -10.53
CA VAL A 430 21.94 4.71 -9.25
C VAL A 430 23.44 4.74 -9.44
N GLY A 431 24.09 5.80 -8.96
CA GLY A 431 25.54 5.90 -8.85
C GLY A 431 25.94 6.18 -7.40
N GLN A 432 26.82 5.36 -6.84
CA GLN A 432 27.33 5.50 -5.48
C GLN A 432 28.86 5.53 -5.48
N LEU A 433 29.43 6.39 -4.64
CA LEU A 433 30.87 6.47 -4.36
C LEU A 433 31.09 6.41 -2.85
N PHE A 434 31.81 5.38 -2.41
CA PHE A 434 32.22 5.18 -1.02
C PHE A 434 33.72 5.48 -0.91
N SER A 435 34.10 6.32 0.05
CA SER A 435 35.50 6.74 0.24
C SER A 435 35.91 6.68 1.70
N GLN A 436 36.99 5.96 1.99
CA GLN A 436 37.64 5.87 3.29
C GLN A 436 38.91 6.72 3.28
N TRP A 437 38.81 7.96 3.75
CA TRP A 437 39.92 8.93 3.67
C TRP A 437 41.00 8.65 4.71
N THR A 438 40.57 8.32 5.93
CA THR A 438 41.43 7.92 7.06
C THR A 438 40.79 6.72 7.75
N ASP A 439 41.42 6.11 8.76
CA ASP A 439 40.79 5.03 9.55
C ASP A 439 39.55 5.49 10.34
N GLN A 440 39.37 6.80 10.44
CA GLN A 440 38.39 7.47 11.30
C GLN A 440 37.28 8.17 10.52
N PHE A 441 37.57 8.57 9.27
CA PHE A 441 36.71 9.40 8.44
C PHE A 441 36.37 8.73 7.11
N SER A 442 35.09 8.63 6.81
CA SER A 442 34.58 8.15 5.52
C SER A 442 33.42 8.99 5.01
N THR A 443 33.23 8.97 3.69
CA THR A 443 32.13 9.65 3.01
C THR A 443 31.44 8.73 2.02
N ALA A 444 30.14 8.96 1.82
CA ALA A 444 29.37 8.35 0.75
C ALA A 444 28.63 9.44 -0.04
N LEU A 445 28.73 9.37 -1.36
CA LEU A 445 27.96 10.19 -2.30
C LEU A 445 27.07 9.26 -3.12
N GLU A 446 25.79 9.59 -3.23
CA GLU A 446 24.81 8.85 -4.02
C GLU A 446 24.02 9.81 -4.90
N TYR A 447 23.87 9.47 -6.18
CA TYR A 447 22.92 10.10 -7.09
C TYR A 447 21.99 9.02 -7.64
N SER A 448 20.69 9.29 -7.65
CA SER A 448 19.70 8.42 -8.27
C SER A 448 18.68 9.19 -9.10
N SER A 449 18.25 8.59 -10.22
CA SER A 449 17.12 9.04 -11.01
C SER A 449 16.15 7.88 -11.16
N LYS A 450 14.89 8.10 -10.78
CA LYS A 450 13.78 7.15 -10.94
C LYS A 450 12.69 7.80 -11.77
N GLU A 451 12.20 7.08 -12.76
CA GLU A 451 11.11 7.51 -13.63
C GLU A 451 10.04 6.43 -13.67
N VAL A 452 8.80 6.82 -13.38
CA VAL A 452 7.64 5.93 -13.39
C VAL A 452 6.62 6.50 -14.35
N SER A 453 6.22 5.70 -15.34
CA SER A 453 5.12 6.02 -16.25
C SER A 453 3.99 5.02 -16.05
N SER A 454 2.76 5.49 -16.02
CA SER A 454 1.55 4.69 -15.92
C SER A 454 0.50 5.24 -16.86
N VAL A 455 0.12 4.46 -17.85
CA VAL A 455 -0.92 4.84 -18.83
C VAL A 455 -2.13 3.93 -18.64
N ARG A 456 -3.34 4.47 -18.76
CA ARG A 456 -4.51 3.62 -19.03
C ARG A 456 -4.75 3.54 -20.53
N ALA A 457 -4.63 2.34 -21.08
CA ALA A 457 -4.81 2.04 -22.50
C ALA A 457 -6.06 1.17 -22.72
N PRO A 458 -7.23 1.77 -23.00
CA PRO A 458 -8.46 1.05 -23.34
C PRO A 458 -8.26 0.07 -24.51
N LEU A 459 -8.83 -1.13 -24.40
CA LEU A 459 -8.72 -2.14 -25.46
C LEU A 459 -9.36 -1.69 -26.77
N GLY A 460 -10.44 -0.91 -26.68
CA GLY A 460 -11.16 -0.33 -27.82
C GLY A 460 -10.62 1.03 -28.28
N GLY A 461 -9.44 1.46 -27.83
CA GLY A 461 -8.87 2.79 -28.13
C GLY A 461 -9.44 3.93 -27.27
N THR A 462 -8.74 5.07 -27.24
CA THR A 462 -9.05 6.19 -26.33
C THR A 462 -10.01 7.23 -26.90
N THR A 463 -10.18 7.30 -28.23
CA THR A 463 -10.82 8.45 -28.90
C THR A 463 -12.35 8.41 -28.87
N PHE A 464 -12.95 7.24 -28.67
CA PHE A 464 -14.41 7.10 -28.63
C PHE A 464 -14.96 7.53 -27.26
N ALA A 465 -16.22 7.93 -27.22
CA ALA A 465 -16.92 8.28 -25.99
C ALA A 465 -17.35 7.03 -25.22
N ASN A 466 -17.62 7.18 -23.93
CA ASN A 466 -18.27 6.14 -23.13
C ASN A 466 -19.77 6.13 -23.45
N PHE A 467 -20.34 5.00 -23.83
CA PHE A 467 -21.77 4.84 -24.06
C PHE A 467 -22.41 3.91 -23.03
N GLN A 468 -23.58 4.30 -22.53
CA GLN A 468 -24.42 3.51 -21.64
C GLN A 468 -25.75 3.21 -22.34
N ILE A 469 -26.00 1.94 -22.69
CA ILE A 469 -27.20 1.53 -23.42
C ILE A 469 -28.19 0.89 -22.45
N LYS A 470 -29.32 1.54 -22.18
CA LYS A 470 -30.36 1.08 -21.24
C LYS A 470 -31.33 0.10 -21.91
N LEU A 471 -31.25 -1.16 -21.52
CA LEU A 471 -32.09 -2.26 -22.01
C LEU A 471 -33.16 -2.61 -20.95
N GLY A 472 -34.03 -1.65 -20.65
CA GLY A 472 -34.99 -1.77 -19.54
C GLY A 472 -34.30 -1.67 -18.19
N GLY A 473 -34.31 -2.75 -17.39
CA GLY A 473 -33.71 -2.78 -16.05
C GLY A 473 -32.18 -2.96 -16.03
N SER A 474 -31.55 -3.17 -17.19
CA SER A 474 -30.12 -3.47 -17.31
C SER A 474 -29.40 -2.51 -18.25
N THR A 475 -28.09 -2.35 -18.09
CA THR A 475 -27.26 -1.45 -18.90
C THR A 475 -26.11 -2.21 -19.56
N VAL A 476 -25.88 -1.96 -20.85
CA VAL A 476 -24.64 -2.35 -21.53
C VAL A 476 -23.70 -1.14 -21.58
N LEU A 477 -22.49 -1.30 -21.05
CA LEU A 477 -21.43 -0.28 -21.02
C LEU A 477 -20.40 -0.58 -22.10
N LEU A 478 -19.99 0.42 -22.88
CA LEU A 478 -19.05 0.26 -23.99
C LEU A 478 -18.30 1.57 -24.29
N GLY A 479 -17.21 1.44 -25.04
CA GLY A 479 -16.25 2.54 -25.23
C GLY A 479 -15.22 2.57 -24.09
N PRO A 480 -14.21 3.44 -24.16
CA PRO A 480 -13.29 3.63 -23.04
C PRO A 480 -14.04 4.18 -21.83
N ASP A 481 -13.82 3.58 -20.66
CA ASP A 481 -14.48 4.02 -19.43
C ASP A 481 -14.22 5.50 -19.16
N ILE A 482 -15.13 6.12 -18.41
CA ILE A 482 -15.11 7.57 -18.17
C ILE A 482 -13.78 8.09 -17.61
N SER A 483 -12.94 7.24 -17.00
CA SER A 483 -11.67 7.60 -16.40
C SER A 483 -10.45 7.19 -17.23
N SER A 484 -10.63 6.62 -18.42
CA SER A 484 -9.55 6.14 -19.29
C SER A 484 -9.47 6.84 -20.64
N GLN A 485 -10.32 7.85 -20.87
CA GLN A 485 -10.28 8.68 -22.08
C GLN A 485 -9.05 9.61 -22.13
N ALA A 486 -8.60 10.10 -20.97
CA ALA A 486 -7.41 10.92 -20.79
C ALA A 486 -6.82 10.65 -19.39
N ASN A 487 -5.91 9.68 -19.31
CA ASN A 487 -5.36 9.19 -18.04
C ASN A 487 -3.92 8.71 -18.19
N ILE A 488 -2.99 9.61 -17.84
CA ILE A 488 -1.55 9.40 -17.91
C ILE A 488 -0.95 9.96 -16.63
N LEU A 489 -0.07 9.17 -16.02
CA LEU A 489 0.72 9.57 -14.87
C LEU A 489 2.20 9.34 -15.17
N ASP A 490 2.99 10.40 -15.11
CA ASP A 490 4.44 10.35 -15.16
C ASP A 490 5.02 11.01 -13.92
N ASN A 491 5.91 10.29 -13.22
CA ASN A 491 6.62 10.78 -12.05
C ASN A 491 8.12 10.63 -12.26
N LYS A 492 8.87 11.68 -11.94
CA LYS A 492 10.34 11.66 -11.99
C LYS A 492 10.91 12.12 -10.66
N THR A 493 11.67 11.23 -10.01
CA THR A 493 12.34 11.50 -8.74
C THR A 493 13.84 11.52 -8.95
N LYS A 494 14.48 12.66 -8.65
CA LYS A 494 15.95 12.78 -8.62
C LYS A 494 16.42 13.01 -7.19
N THR A 495 17.39 12.23 -6.76
CA THR A 495 17.92 12.31 -5.39
C THR A 495 19.43 12.41 -5.41
N LEU A 496 19.96 13.37 -4.65
CA LEU A 496 21.38 13.50 -4.33
C LEU A 496 21.54 13.35 -2.82
N LYS A 497 22.36 12.39 -2.39
CA LYS A 497 22.68 12.18 -0.98
C LYS A 497 24.17 12.31 -0.75
N PHE A 498 24.53 13.05 0.28
CA PHE A 498 25.87 13.10 0.82
C PHE A 498 25.82 12.67 2.29
N ARG A 499 26.76 11.81 2.67
CA ARG A 499 26.95 11.40 4.06
C ARG A 499 28.42 11.45 4.40
N ALA A 500 28.71 11.97 5.58
CA ALA A 500 30.00 11.91 6.22
C ALA A 500 29.86 11.15 7.55
N THR A 501 30.78 10.23 7.79
CA THR A 501 30.87 9.50 9.05
C THR A 501 32.25 9.71 9.63
N TYR A 502 32.27 10.13 10.88
CA TYR A 502 33.46 10.42 11.65
C TYR A 502 33.39 9.70 12.99
N LYS A 503 34.48 9.11 13.46
CA LYS A 503 34.50 8.57 14.83
C LYS A 503 35.39 9.39 15.75
N VAL A 504 35.11 9.35 17.04
CA VAL A 504 36.02 9.77 18.10
C VAL A 504 35.75 9.00 19.40
N GLY A 505 36.76 8.34 19.98
CA GLY A 505 36.64 7.55 21.21
C GLY A 505 35.61 6.44 21.06
N ASP A 506 34.55 6.52 21.85
CA ASP A 506 33.38 5.63 21.80
C ASP A 506 32.20 6.20 21.00
N HIS A 507 32.35 7.37 20.38
CA HIS A 507 31.31 8.11 19.66
C HIS A 507 31.46 8.04 18.15
N VAL A 508 30.41 7.71 17.41
CA VAL A 508 30.31 7.84 15.94
C VAL A 508 29.38 8.97 15.58
N PHE A 509 29.96 10.03 15.05
CA PHE A 509 29.21 11.10 14.45
C PHE A 509 28.91 10.78 12.98
N THR A 510 27.63 10.80 12.64
CA THR A 510 27.17 10.73 11.25
C THR A 510 26.41 12.00 10.94
N ALA A 511 26.77 12.66 9.85
CA ALA A 511 26.04 13.81 9.33
C ALA A 511 25.77 13.63 7.84
N GLY A 512 24.64 14.13 7.36
CA GLY A 512 24.34 14.05 5.95
C GLY A 512 23.29 15.04 5.48
N ALA A 513 23.25 15.17 4.17
CA ALA A 513 22.34 16.03 3.45
C ALA A 513 21.72 15.24 2.29
N ILE A 514 20.41 15.39 2.11
CA ILE A 514 19.67 14.78 0.99
C ILE A 514 18.89 15.89 0.30
N ARG A 515 18.97 15.95 -1.03
CA ARG A 515 18.06 16.74 -1.85
C ARG A 515 17.30 15.79 -2.75
N GLU A 516 15.98 15.77 -2.61
CA GLU A 516 15.06 15.03 -3.47
C GLU A 516 14.18 16.02 -4.23
N LYS A 517 14.07 15.88 -5.54
CA LYS A 517 13.10 16.61 -6.37
C LYS A 517 12.19 15.58 -7.05
N LEU A 518 10.90 15.72 -6.80
CA LEU A 518 9.83 14.96 -7.45
C LEU A 518 9.12 15.91 -8.43
N ASP A 519 9.08 15.54 -9.70
CA ASP A 519 8.25 16.16 -10.73
C ASP A 519 7.09 15.20 -11.06
N VAL A 520 5.86 15.71 -11.08
CA VAL A 520 4.63 14.93 -11.33
C VAL A 520 3.86 15.56 -12.48
N PHE A 521 3.52 14.74 -13.46
CA PHE A 521 2.52 15.03 -14.49
C PHE A 521 1.37 14.02 -14.35
N ASN A 522 0.21 14.48 -13.92
CA ASN A 522 -0.99 13.65 -13.73
C ASN A 522 -2.14 14.20 -14.56
N GLU A 523 -2.27 13.69 -15.78
CA GLU A 523 -3.43 13.90 -16.63
C GLU A 523 -4.54 12.95 -16.16
N PHE A 524 -5.59 13.47 -15.54
CA PHE A 524 -6.75 12.70 -15.14
C PHE A 524 -8.03 13.48 -15.47
N VAL A 525 -8.41 13.48 -16.74
CA VAL A 525 -9.58 14.21 -17.24
C VAL A 525 -10.68 13.21 -17.56
N GLN A 526 -11.59 13.04 -16.61
CA GLN A 526 -12.70 12.11 -16.80
C GLN A 526 -13.70 12.66 -17.82
N ARG A 527 -14.27 11.80 -18.66
CA ARG A 527 -15.25 12.16 -19.70
C ARG A 527 -14.70 13.16 -20.73
N ALA A 528 -13.38 13.14 -20.98
CA ALA A 528 -12.70 14.00 -21.95
C ALA A 528 -13.22 13.87 -23.40
N ASN A 529 -13.86 12.74 -23.75
CA ASN A 529 -14.54 12.48 -25.03
C ASN A 529 -16.07 12.34 -24.86
N GLY A 530 -16.58 12.59 -23.65
CA GLY A 530 -17.99 12.49 -23.31
C GLY A 530 -18.42 11.12 -22.78
N SER A 531 -19.53 11.12 -22.05
CA SER A 531 -20.29 9.94 -21.62
C SER A 531 -21.75 10.13 -22.01
N TYR A 532 -22.25 9.27 -22.89
CA TYR A 532 -23.60 9.35 -23.45
C TYR A 532 -24.48 8.23 -22.90
N THR A 533 -25.72 8.55 -22.57
CA THR A 533 -26.73 7.56 -22.19
C THR A 533 -27.79 7.44 -23.27
N PHE A 534 -28.07 6.22 -23.72
CA PHE A 534 -29.14 5.89 -24.65
C PHE A 534 -30.23 5.13 -23.91
N ASP A 535 -31.46 5.61 -23.99
CA ASP A 535 -32.63 5.09 -23.30
C ASP A 535 -33.87 5.28 -24.20
N ALA A 536 -34.93 4.53 -23.94
CA ALA A 536 -36.22 4.62 -24.63
C ALA A 536 -36.94 5.97 -24.43
N THR A 537 -36.51 6.74 -23.43
CA THR A 537 -37.13 7.99 -22.99
C THR A 537 -36.70 9.25 -23.76
N CYS A 538 -35.87 9.14 -24.81
CA CYS A 538 -35.52 10.27 -25.69
C CYS A 538 -35.93 10.04 -27.16
N GLY A 539 -36.15 11.13 -27.92
CA GLY A 539 -36.57 11.12 -29.33
C GLY A 539 -37.81 12.01 -29.63
N ALA A 540 -38.02 12.38 -30.90
CA ALA A 540 -39.25 13.08 -31.31
C ALA A 540 -40.41 12.06 -31.37
N GLY A 541 -41.39 12.20 -30.46
CA GLY A 541 -42.53 11.28 -30.31
C GLY A 541 -42.63 10.53 -28.97
N VAL A 542 -41.84 10.93 -27.95
CA VAL A 542 -41.79 10.23 -26.66
C VAL A 542 -42.98 10.58 -25.76
N GLY A 543 -43.85 9.60 -25.58
CA GLY A 543 -44.91 9.58 -24.58
C GLY A 543 -45.33 8.15 -24.22
N ILE A 544 -44.43 7.17 -24.31
CA ILE A 544 -44.78 5.78 -23.96
C ILE A 544 -44.17 5.41 -22.60
N PRO A 545 -44.90 5.59 -21.48
CA PRO A 545 -44.73 4.71 -20.33
C PRO A 545 -45.19 3.31 -20.75
N SER A 546 -44.30 2.55 -21.38
CA SER A 546 -44.52 1.15 -21.71
C SER A 546 -44.09 0.32 -20.51
N THR A 547 -44.98 -0.44 -19.90
CA THR A 547 -44.60 -1.54 -18.98
C THR A 547 -44.01 -2.74 -19.71
N ASN A 548 -44.05 -2.74 -21.06
CA ASN A 548 -43.47 -3.77 -21.89
C ASN A 548 -41.98 -3.50 -22.13
N THR A 549 -41.14 -4.29 -21.46
CA THR A 549 -39.67 -4.24 -21.53
C THR A 549 -39.13 -4.42 -22.96
N ALA A 550 -39.77 -5.25 -23.80
CA ALA A 550 -39.30 -5.49 -25.17
C ALA A 550 -39.47 -4.24 -26.04
N ALA A 551 -40.56 -3.50 -25.86
CA ALA A 551 -40.79 -2.24 -26.57
C ALA A 551 -39.80 -1.14 -26.14
N LEU A 552 -39.48 -1.06 -24.84
CA LEU A 552 -38.45 -0.14 -24.33
C LEU A 552 -37.07 -0.46 -24.92
N ILE A 553 -36.69 -1.74 -24.94
CA ILE A 553 -35.44 -2.17 -25.55
C ILE A 553 -35.37 -1.80 -27.03
N ALA A 554 -36.44 -2.07 -27.79
CA ALA A 554 -36.49 -1.73 -29.21
C ALA A 554 -36.38 -0.22 -29.45
N ALA A 555 -37.01 0.60 -28.61
CA ALA A 555 -36.90 2.05 -28.66
C ALA A 555 -35.47 2.53 -28.37
N THR A 556 -34.81 2.03 -27.31
CA THR A 556 -33.40 2.37 -27.03
C THR A 556 -32.49 2.04 -28.22
N LEU A 557 -32.66 0.87 -28.84
CA LEU A 557 -31.84 0.45 -29.98
C LEU A 557 -32.11 1.31 -31.22
N THR A 558 -33.36 1.75 -31.41
CA THR A 558 -33.74 2.71 -32.47
C THR A 558 -33.07 4.07 -32.24
N ASN A 559 -33.06 4.56 -31.00
CA ASN A 559 -32.38 5.80 -30.62
C ASN A 559 -30.87 5.72 -30.84
N LEU A 560 -30.25 4.59 -30.46
CA LEU A 560 -28.83 4.34 -30.75
C LEU A 560 -28.57 4.36 -32.27
N GLN A 561 -29.43 3.74 -33.07
CA GLN A 561 -29.30 3.72 -34.54
C GLN A 561 -29.50 5.11 -35.17
N ASN A 562 -30.40 5.92 -34.62
CA ASN A 562 -30.68 7.28 -35.06
C ASN A 562 -29.72 8.33 -34.49
N ARG A 563 -28.70 7.91 -33.70
CA ARG A 563 -27.74 8.80 -33.03
C ARG A 563 -28.39 9.82 -32.09
N GLN A 564 -29.40 9.38 -31.34
CA GLN A 564 -30.16 10.19 -30.39
C GLN A 564 -29.89 9.72 -28.95
N ALA A 565 -29.16 10.52 -28.18
CA ALA A 565 -28.85 10.26 -26.78
C ALA A 565 -29.84 10.98 -25.84
N CYS A 566 -30.01 10.42 -24.65
CA CYS A 566 -30.85 10.98 -23.59
C CYS A 566 -30.05 11.81 -22.58
N ALA A 567 -28.72 11.61 -22.51
CA ALA A 567 -27.88 12.44 -21.67
C ALA A 567 -26.45 12.49 -22.19
N LEU A 568 -25.76 13.59 -21.88
CA LEU A 568 -24.33 13.77 -22.05
C LEU A 568 -23.75 14.29 -20.74
N ALA A 569 -22.62 13.73 -20.32
CA ALA A 569 -21.70 14.35 -19.39
C ALA A 569 -20.31 14.49 -20.04
N TYR A 570 -19.75 15.69 -20.04
CA TYR A 570 -18.48 16.03 -20.67
C TYR A 570 -17.67 16.95 -19.76
N ASN A 571 -16.41 16.63 -19.49
CA ASN A 571 -15.51 17.49 -18.74
C ASN A 571 -14.18 17.61 -19.47
N ASN A 572 -13.61 18.80 -19.48
CA ASN A 572 -12.30 19.04 -20.08
C ASN A 572 -11.66 20.33 -19.51
N ALA A 573 -10.41 20.60 -19.85
CA ALA A 573 -9.81 21.91 -19.61
C ALA A 573 -10.64 23.03 -20.30
N ALA A 574 -10.42 24.28 -19.89
CA ALA A 574 -11.19 25.42 -20.41
C ALA A 574 -11.09 25.57 -21.94
N ASP A 575 -9.98 25.18 -22.55
CA ASP A 575 -9.76 25.18 -24.01
C ASP A 575 -10.15 23.87 -24.71
N ASN A 576 -10.69 22.90 -23.95
CA ASN A 576 -11.09 21.57 -24.40
C ASN A 576 -9.93 20.68 -24.88
N ILE A 577 -8.70 20.94 -24.41
CA ILE A 577 -7.53 20.08 -24.62
C ILE A 577 -7.23 19.33 -23.32
N ALA A 578 -7.44 18.01 -23.30
CA ALA A 578 -7.40 17.21 -22.07
C ALA A 578 -6.05 17.29 -21.33
N THR A 579 -4.94 17.30 -22.06
CA THR A 579 -3.59 17.40 -21.49
C THR A 579 -3.34 18.70 -20.74
N HIS A 580 -4.05 19.79 -21.09
CA HIS A 580 -3.96 21.07 -20.36
C HIS A 580 -4.75 21.04 -19.03
N GLY A 581 -5.59 20.03 -18.83
CA GLY A 581 -6.27 19.75 -17.56
C GLY A 581 -5.44 18.90 -16.60
N ALA A 582 -4.19 18.58 -16.96
CA ALA A 582 -3.30 17.80 -16.12
C ALA A 582 -2.80 18.60 -14.92
N ALA A 583 -2.67 17.93 -13.77
CA ALA A 583 -1.90 18.46 -12.67
C ALA A 583 -0.41 18.30 -12.99
N ASN A 584 0.29 19.42 -13.16
CA ASN A 584 1.72 19.47 -13.39
C ASN A 584 2.40 20.25 -12.26
N TRP A 585 3.13 19.56 -11.40
CA TRP A 585 3.69 20.16 -10.19
C TRP A 585 4.98 19.47 -9.75
N ASN A 586 5.74 20.14 -8.89
CA ASN A 586 6.92 19.55 -8.26
C ASN A 586 6.96 19.77 -6.76
N SER A 587 7.72 18.93 -6.07
CA SER A 587 8.10 19.10 -4.68
C SER A 587 9.58 18.85 -4.52
N ILE A 588 10.23 19.72 -3.75
CA ILE A 588 11.65 19.63 -3.41
C ILE A 588 11.74 19.42 -1.91
N THR A 589 12.37 18.34 -1.48
CA THR A 589 12.63 18.05 -0.07
C THR A 589 14.13 18.14 0.17
N ASN A 590 14.54 19.08 1.03
CA ASN A 590 15.91 19.15 1.53
C ASN A 590 15.93 18.55 2.93
N THR A 591 16.74 17.51 3.14
CA THR A 591 16.94 16.88 4.43
C THR A 591 18.33 17.19 4.94
N LEU A 592 18.43 17.54 6.22
CA LEU A 592 19.69 17.56 6.96
C LEU A 592 19.55 16.63 8.15
N TYR A 593 20.60 15.88 8.47
CA TYR A 593 20.61 15.06 9.67
C TYR A 593 21.99 15.00 10.30
N ALA A 594 21.97 14.81 11.61
CA ALA A 594 23.15 14.51 12.42
C ALA A 594 22.77 13.48 13.48
N GLN A 595 23.70 12.59 13.81
CA GLN A 595 23.53 11.53 14.78
C GLN A 595 24.85 11.24 15.46
N ASP A 596 24.79 11.02 16.77
CA ASP A 596 25.84 10.40 17.55
C ASP A 596 25.41 8.99 17.93
N GLU A 597 26.30 8.03 17.73
CA GLU A 597 26.19 6.70 18.29
C GLU A 597 27.33 6.48 19.29
N TYR A 598 26.97 6.39 20.56
CA TYR A 598 27.87 6.33 21.69
C TYR A 598 27.83 4.94 22.33
N THR A 599 28.96 4.23 22.32
CA THR A 599 29.14 3.02 23.10
C THR A 599 29.45 3.38 24.56
N VAL A 600 28.42 3.40 25.39
CA VAL A 600 28.50 3.84 26.80
C VAL A 600 29.38 2.89 27.63
N MET A 601 29.23 1.59 27.38
CA MET A 601 29.96 0.52 28.04
C MET A 601 29.91 -0.73 27.16
N PRO A 602 30.72 -1.78 27.42
CA PRO A 602 30.64 -3.02 26.67
C PRO A 602 29.20 -3.55 26.58
N GLY A 603 28.74 -3.80 25.35
CA GLY A 603 27.39 -4.27 25.07
C GLY A 603 26.28 -3.22 25.09
N LEU A 604 26.50 -1.98 25.57
CA LEU A 604 25.51 -0.89 25.55
C LEU A 604 25.92 0.22 24.58
N THR A 605 25.11 0.40 23.54
CA THR A 605 25.20 1.50 22.59
C THR A 605 23.94 2.34 22.65
N ILE A 606 24.09 3.67 22.77
CA ILE A 606 23.02 4.65 22.70
C ILE A 606 23.20 5.45 21.42
N ARG A 607 22.11 5.73 20.73
CA ARG A 607 22.06 6.54 19.53
C ARG A 607 21.17 7.74 19.80
N VAL A 608 21.68 8.94 19.51
CA VAL A 608 20.93 10.19 19.60
C VAL A 608 21.08 10.92 18.27
N GLY A 609 19.97 11.26 17.64
CA GLY A 609 20.00 11.90 16.34
C GLY A 609 18.87 12.89 16.13
N LEU A 610 19.12 13.80 15.19
CA LEU A 610 18.18 14.79 14.73
C LEU A 610 18.14 14.78 13.21
N ARG A 611 16.94 14.71 12.66
CA ARG A 611 16.68 14.86 11.23
C ARG A 611 15.73 16.04 11.02
N GLY A 612 16.07 16.95 10.12
CA GLY A 612 15.20 18.02 9.66
C GLY A 612 14.87 17.84 8.19
N GLU A 613 13.59 17.95 7.85
CA GLU A 613 13.13 18.01 6.45
C GLU A 613 12.47 19.36 6.19
N PHE A 614 12.82 19.96 5.06
CA PHE A 614 12.35 21.27 4.61
C PHE A 614 11.79 21.12 3.20
N TYR A 615 10.51 21.45 3.04
CA TYR A 615 9.76 21.28 1.81
C TYR A 615 9.65 22.60 1.05
N ASP A 616 9.85 22.52 -0.26
CA ASP A 616 9.73 23.64 -1.19
C ASP A 616 9.02 23.17 -2.47
N SER A 617 8.54 24.11 -3.27
CA SER A 617 7.90 23.86 -4.55
C SER A 617 8.02 25.09 -5.44
N ASP A 618 8.30 24.87 -6.72
CA ASP A 618 8.33 25.92 -7.74
C ASP A 618 6.95 26.14 -8.38
N THR A 619 5.94 25.34 -7.99
CA THR A 619 4.62 25.30 -8.62
C THR A 619 3.51 25.51 -7.58
N THR A 620 2.42 26.14 -8.00
CA THR A 620 1.23 26.33 -7.16
C THR A 620 -0.02 25.98 -7.96
N PRO A 621 -1.10 25.50 -7.29
CA PRO A 621 -2.40 25.33 -7.94
C PRO A 621 -2.89 26.62 -8.60
N GLN A 622 -3.75 26.49 -9.61
CA GLN A 622 -4.44 27.63 -10.21
C GLN A 622 -5.35 28.30 -9.17
N LEU A 623 -5.22 29.63 -9.03
CA LEU A 623 -6.03 30.41 -8.12
C LEU A 623 -7.49 30.44 -8.58
N ASN A 624 -8.41 30.16 -7.66
CA ASN A 624 -9.84 30.32 -7.86
C ASN A 624 -10.33 31.57 -7.10
N GLN A 625 -10.74 32.59 -7.85
CA GLN A 625 -11.19 33.87 -7.28
C GLN A 625 -12.46 33.75 -6.44
N ARG A 626 -13.37 32.84 -6.82
CA ARG A 626 -14.59 32.56 -6.05
C ARG A 626 -14.25 31.95 -4.69
N PHE A 627 -13.34 30.98 -4.66
CA PHE A 627 -12.88 30.38 -3.41
C PHE A 627 -12.25 31.43 -2.49
N LEU A 628 -11.34 32.25 -3.03
CA LEU A 628 -10.69 33.33 -2.27
C LEU A 628 -11.70 34.31 -1.69
N ALA A 629 -12.67 34.76 -2.49
CA ALA A 629 -13.70 35.68 -2.05
C ALA A 629 -14.60 35.07 -0.96
N GLN A 630 -14.85 33.76 -1.03
CA GLN A 630 -15.73 33.06 -0.10
C GLN A 630 -15.08 32.76 1.26
N TYR A 631 -13.83 32.34 1.29
CA TYR A 631 -13.17 31.88 2.53
C TYR A 631 -12.08 32.82 3.05
N GLY A 632 -11.70 33.85 2.29
CA GLY A 632 -10.69 34.83 2.71
C GLY A 632 -9.23 34.34 2.62
N PHE A 633 -8.98 33.16 2.04
CA PHE A 633 -7.63 32.66 1.75
C PHE A 633 -7.58 31.95 0.39
N ALA A 634 -6.40 31.91 -0.22
CA ALA A 634 -6.20 31.32 -1.54
C ALA A 634 -6.11 29.78 -1.49
N ASN A 635 -6.66 29.09 -2.50
CA ASN A 635 -6.55 27.64 -2.67
C ASN A 635 -5.17 27.17 -3.19
N THR A 636 -4.16 28.04 -3.15
CA THR A 636 -2.85 27.83 -3.79
C THR A 636 -1.77 27.33 -2.81
N ALA A 637 -2.15 27.00 -1.57
CA ALA A 637 -1.24 26.42 -0.60
C ALA A 637 -0.76 25.03 -1.05
N THR A 638 0.51 24.73 -0.76
CA THR A 638 1.18 23.46 -1.09
C THR A 638 2.03 23.02 0.10
N TYR A 639 2.97 22.08 -0.10
CA TYR A 639 3.98 21.77 0.91
C TYR A 639 5.08 22.81 1.07
N LYS A 640 5.06 23.88 0.28
CA LYS A 640 6.07 24.93 0.33
C LYS A 640 6.18 25.56 1.72
N ASN A 641 7.42 25.74 2.20
CA ASN A 641 7.79 26.27 3.52
C ASN A 641 7.42 25.38 4.71
N MET A 642 6.86 24.19 4.48
CA MET A 642 6.67 23.21 5.55
C MET A 642 8.02 22.67 6.01
N HIS A 643 8.10 22.34 7.29
CA HIS A 643 9.27 21.70 7.86
C HIS A 643 8.87 20.75 8.98
N VAL A 644 9.71 19.76 9.23
CA VAL A 644 9.55 18.84 10.35
C VAL A 644 10.90 18.49 10.94
N ILE A 645 10.99 18.58 12.26
CA ILE A 645 12.17 18.21 13.03
C ILE A 645 11.86 16.91 13.76
N MET A 646 12.65 15.89 13.45
CA MET A 646 12.49 14.51 13.89
C MET A 646 13.64 14.13 14.83
N PRO A 647 13.51 14.35 16.15
CA PRO A 647 14.45 13.82 17.12
C PRO A 647 14.27 12.30 17.26
N ARG A 648 15.39 11.59 17.45
CA ARG A 648 15.41 10.14 17.62
C ARG A 648 16.44 9.77 18.69
N VAL A 649 16.04 8.87 19.58
CA VAL A 649 16.92 8.24 20.55
C VAL A 649 16.67 6.73 20.48
N GLY A 650 17.72 5.95 20.31
CA GLY A 650 17.66 4.50 20.33
C GLY A 650 18.74 3.92 21.22
N PHE A 651 18.59 2.67 21.65
CA PHE A 651 19.65 1.94 22.34
C PHE A 651 19.66 0.47 21.95
N ASN A 652 20.82 -0.14 22.07
CA ASN A 652 21.05 -1.58 21.98
C ASN A 652 21.90 -1.98 23.18
N TRP A 653 21.43 -2.95 23.96
CA TRP A 653 22.07 -3.42 25.16
C TRP A 653 22.18 -4.95 25.19
N ARG A 654 23.39 -5.43 25.42
CA ARG A 654 23.75 -6.84 25.60
C ARG A 654 24.40 -7.02 26.96
N PRO A 655 23.61 -7.29 28.01
CA PRO A 655 24.17 -7.53 29.34
C PRO A 655 25.01 -8.81 29.40
N ASP A 656 24.72 -9.79 28.54
CA ASP A 656 25.44 -11.05 28.41
C ASP A 656 25.43 -11.57 26.96
N ASP A 657 26.03 -12.72 26.70
CA ASP A 657 26.11 -13.37 25.38
C ASP A 657 24.77 -13.96 24.90
N ARG A 658 23.79 -14.08 25.80
CA ARG A 658 22.49 -14.73 25.60
C ARG A 658 21.32 -13.77 25.60
N THR A 659 21.52 -12.49 25.87
CA THR A 659 20.45 -11.50 26.04
C THR A 659 20.70 -10.27 25.19
N VAL A 660 19.68 -9.83 24.47
CA VAL A 660 19.69 -8.60 23.69
C VAL A 660 18.44 -7.80 24.06
N ILE A 661 18.62 -6.53 24.41
CA ILE A 661 17.55 -5.58 24.71
C ILE A 661 17.77 -4.36 23.84
N THR A 662 16.75 -3.96 23.09
CA THR A 662 16.82 -2.82 22.18
C THR A 662 15.58 -1.97 22.33
N GLY A 663 15.65 -0.71 21.96
CA GLY A 663 14.48 0.16 22.03
C GLY A 663 14.79 1.58 21.61
N GLY A 664 13.78 2.43 21.67
CA GLY A 664 13.95 3.84 21.37
C GLY A 664 12.65 4.63 21.34
N VAL A 665 12.82 5.92 21.08
CA VAL A 665 11.76 6.90 20.84
C VAL A 665 12.17 7.77 19.66
N GLY A 666 11.24 8.05 18.77
CA GLY A 666 11.51 8.96 17.66
C GLY A 666 10.25 9.48 16.99
N LEU A 667 10.38 10.65 16.39
CA LEU A 667 9.39 11.17 15.45
C LEU A 667 9.74 10.72 14.02
N PHE A 668 8.73 10.28 13.29
CA PHE A 668 8.82 9.78 11.92
C PHE A 668 7.83 10.53 11.03
N SER A 669 8.24 10.84 9.81
CA SER A 669 7.48 11.65 8.86
C SER A 669 7.66 11.13 7.42
N GLY A 670 6.73 11.53 6.56
CA GLY A 670 6.74 11.19 5.14
C GLY A 670 6.08 9.85 4.82
N GLY A 671 6.21 9.41 3.57
CA GLY A 671 5.53 8.22 3.05
C GLY A 671 4.03 8.43 2.80
N SER A 672 3.46 9.59 3.12
CA SER A 672 2.09 9.91 2.72
C SER A 672 1.99 10.04 1.19
N PRO A 673 0.93 9.50 0.56
CA PRO A 673 0.68 9.63 -0.87
C PRO A 673 0.69 11.09 -1.36
N ASN A 674 1.51 11.38 -2.36
CA ASN A 674 1.54 12.70 -2.98
C ASN A 674 0.27 13.02 -3.78
N VAL A 675 -0.51 12.01 -4.17
CA VAL A 675 -1.82 12.21 -4.79
C VAL A 675 -2.76 13.03 -3.90
N TRP A 676 -2.66 12.92 -2.56
CA TRP A 676 -3.48 13.72 -1.65
C TRP A 676 -3.22 15.23 -1.78
N LEU A 677 -1.96 15.63 -1.99
CA LEU A 677 -1.61 17.00 -2.36
C LEU A 677 -2.04 17.30 -3.80
N SER A 678 -1.73 16.40 -4.74
CA SER A 678 -2.02 16.58 -6.18
C SER A 678 -3.50 16.84 -6.48
N ASN A 679 -4.42 16.37 -5.62
CA ASN A 679 -5.85 16.66 -5.72
C ASN A 679 -6.14 18.17 -5.76
N SER A 680 -5.33 19.00 -5.08
CA SER A 680 -5.45 20.47 -5.09
C SER A 680 -4.99 21.11 -6.40
N PHE A 681 -4.07 20.46 -7.13
CA PHE A 681 -3.65 20.87 -8.46
C PHE A 681 -4.64 20.43 -9.54
N SER A 682 -5.23 19.23 -9.40
CA SER A 682 -6.20 18.70 -10.36
C SER A 682 -7.60 19.32 -10.24
N ASN A 683 -8.00 19.75 -9.03
CA ASN A 683 -9.35 20.24 -8.75
C ASN A 683 -9.30 21.64 -8.13
N THR A 684 -8.96 22.64 -8.91
CA THR A 684 -8.96 24.04 -8.48
C THR A 684 -10.33 24.71 -8.63
N GLY A 685 -11.33 23.98 -9.12
CA GLY A 685 -12.67 24.47 -9.46
C GLY A 685 -12.75 25.32 -10.74
N ASN A 686 -11.61 25.70 -11.32
CA ASN A 686 -11.52 26.50 -12.55
C ASN A 686 -10.49 25.97 -13.58
N LEU A 687 -9.80 24.86 -13.29
CA LEU A 687 -8.93 24.17 -14.25
C LEU A 687 -9.76 23.34 -15.24
N LEU A 688 -10.69 22.54 -14.71
CA LEU A 688 -11.62 21.73 -15.47
C LEU A 688 -13.01 22.36 -15.47
N GLY A 689 -13.64 22.36 -16.64
CA GLY A 689 -15.05 22.66 -16.79
C GLY A 689 -15.90 21.38 -16.79
N SER A 690 -17.21 21.57 -16.90
CA SER A 690 -18.15 20.48 -17.11
C SER A 690 -19.36 20.95 -17.92
N ALA A 691 -19.88 20.08 -18.76
CA ALA A 691 -21.15 20.22 -19.45
C ALA A 691 -21.99 18.97 -19.23
N THR A 692 -23.21 19.16 -18.70
CA THR A 692 -24.22 18.12 -18.61
C THR A 692 -25.40 18.50 -19.50
N CYS A 693 -25.91 17.57 -20.28
CA CYS A 693 -27.10 17.78 -21.11
C CYS A 693 -28.13 16.68 -20.82
N SER A 694 -29.40 17.06 -20.71
CA SER A 694 -30.55 16.17 -20.67
C SER A 694 -31.75 16.79 -21.41
N PRO A 695 -32.77 16.02 -21.81
CA PRO A 695 -34.00 16.54 -22.40
C PRO A 695 -34.71 17.59 -21.53
N SER A 696 -34.70 17.41 -20.20
CA SER A 696 -35.28 18.37 -19.26
C SER A 696 -34.47 19.67 -19.16
N GLN A 697 -33.15 19.61 -19.31
CA GLN A 697 -32.27 20.78 -19.37
C GLN A 697 -32.36 21.50 -20.73
N ALA A 698 -32.54 20.75 -21.83
CA ALA A 698 -32.78 21.31 -23.16
C ALA A 698 -34.11 22.10 -23.26
N ALA A 699 -35.07 21.76 -22.40
CA ALA A 699 -36.36 22.44 -22.29
C ALA A 699 -36.39 23.58 -21.24
N SER A 700 -35.30 23.80 -20.49
CA SER A 700 -35.26 24.78 -19.39
C SER A 700 -34.80 26.17 -19.88
N PRO A 701 -35.59 27.24 -19.69
CA PRO A 701 -35.20 28.60 -20.09
C PRO A 701 -34.08 29.22 -19.22
N THR A 702 -33.75 28.59 -18.08
CA THR A 702 -32.68 29.03 -17.16
C THR A 702 -31.40 28.22 -17.28
N ALA A 703 -31.35 27.23 -18.18
CA ALA A 703 -30.11 26.52 -18.48
C ALA A 703 -29.14 27.50 -19.16
N THR A 704 -27.85 27.44 -18.82
CA THR A 704 -26.81 28.33 -19.36
C THR A 704 -26.65 28.24 -20.88
N ALA A 705 -27.25 27.23 -21.54
CA ALA A 705 -27.46 27.19 -22.99
C ALA A 705 -28.53 26.13 -23.40
N PRO A 706 -29.83 26.48 -23.50
CA PRO A 706 -30.90 25.51 -23.81
C PRO A 706 -30.77 24.93 -25.22
N GLY A 707 -30.33 25.74 -26.19
CA GLY A 707 -30.05 25.30 -27.57
C GLY A 707 -28.82 24.40 -27.72
N ALA A 708 -27.86 24.50 -26.80
CA ALA A 708 -26.62 23.70 -26.83
C ALA A 708 -26.86 22.22 -26.48
N CYS A 709 -27.77 21.97 -25.54
CA CYS A 709 -28.06 20.62 -25.06
C CYS A 709 -28.80 19.79 -26.12
N SER A 710 -29.74 20.39 -26.87
CA SER A 710 -30.46 19.65 -27.92
C SER A 710 -29.54 19.23 -29.06
N SER A 711 -28.57 20.07 -29.47
CA SER A 711 -27.58 19.72 -30.50
C SER A 711 -26.55 18.70 -30.03
N ALA A 712 -26.24 18.65 -28.73
CA ALA A 712 -25.28 17.70 -28.17
C ALA A 712 -25.86 16.27 -28.00
N LEU A 713 -27.19 16.16 -28.00
CA LEU A 713 -27.90 14.89 -27.84
C LEU A 713 -28.41 14.30 -29.17
N LEU A 714 -28.31 15.05 -30.27
CA LEU A 714 -28.69 14.62 -31.62
C LEU A 714 -27.45 14.46 -32.50
N ASN A 715 -27.48 13.55 -33.47
CA ASN A 715 -26.37 13.26 -34.37
C ASN A 715 -25.07 12.90 -33.63
N VAL A 716 -25.20 12.21 -32.48
CA VAL A 716 -24.05 11.74 -31.68
C VAL A 716 -23.11 10.91 -32.55
N ASP A 717 -21.86 11.36 -32.65
CA ASP A 717 -20.82 10.75 -33.49
C ASP A 717 -19.96 9.74 -32.70
N GLY A 718 -19.86 9.94 -31.38
CA GLY A 718 -19.04 9.12 -30.50
C GLY A 718 -17.54 9.42 -30.55
N ASN A 719 -16.97 9.95 -31.64
CA ASN A 719 -15.57 10.38 -31.70
C ASN A 719 -15.39 11.90 -31.54
N LYS A 720 -16.49 12.66 -31.62
CA LYS A 720 -16.49 14.12 -31.48
C LYS A 720 -17.58 14.56 -30.52
N VAL A 721 -17.19 15.41 -29.57
CA VAL A 721 -18.12 16.12 -28.70
C VAL A 721 -18.62 17.37 -29.42
N ALA A 722 -19.92 17.63 -29.34
CA ALA A 722 -20.56 18.79 -29.97
C ALA A 722 -19.98 20.11 -29.43
N ASP A 723 -19.76 21.09 -30.31
CA ASP A 723 -19.12 22.36 -29.95
C ASP A 723 -19.93 23.15 -28.91
N ALA A 724 -21.25 22.97 -28.89
CA ALA A 724 -22.10 23.60 -27.91
C ALA A 724 -21.85 23.05 -26.47
N ALA A 725 -21.54 21.76 -26.33
CA ALA A 725 -21.12 21.17 -25.06
C ALA A 725 -19.70 21.61 -24.68
N LYS A 726 -18.79 21.74 -25.65
CA LYS A 726 -17.45 22.32 -25.42
C LYS A 726 -17.52 23.76 -24.91
N GLN A 727 -18.37 24.59 -25.51
CA GLN A 727 -18.58 25.96 -25.06
C GLN A 727 -19.16 26.01 -23.64
N ALA A 728 -20.11 25.14 -23.32
CA ALA A 728 -20.66 25.04 -21.96
C ALA A 728 -19.58 24.63 -20.94
N ASN A 729 -18.71 23.69 -21.30
CA ASN A 729 -17.54 23.31 -20.50
C ASN A 729 -16.61 24.52 -20.26
N THR A 730 -16.21 25.23 -21.32
CA THR A 730 -15.37 26.43 -21.24
C THR A 730 -15.99 27.50 -20.34
N ASN A 731 -17.29 27.77 -20.50
CA ASN A 731 -17.99 28.75 -19.68
C ASN A 731 -18.00 28.34 -18.20
N SER A 732 -18.24 27.07 -17.91
CA SER A 732 -18.21 26.53 -16.54
C SER A 732 -16.83 26.69 -15.88
N ALA A 733 -15.76 26.35 -16.61
CA ALA A 733 -14.38 26.51 -16.12
C ALA A 733 -14.06 27.99 -15.80
N ASN A 734 -14.44 28.90 -16.69
CA ASN A 734 -14.20 30.34 -16.52
C ASN A 734 -14.96 30.94 -15.33
N LEU A 735 -16.11 30.39 -14.97
CA LEU A 735 -16.87 30.80 -13.78
C LEU A 735 -16.24 30.30 -12.46
N GLY A 736 -15.34 29.32 -12.52
CA GLY A 736 -14.70 28.74 -11.34
C GLY A 736 -15.68 28.05 -10.38
N THR A 737 -16.78 27.54 -10.92
CA THR A 737 -17.87 26.91 -10.16
C THR A 737 -17.63 25.44 -9.85
N GLY A 738 -16.56 24.83 -10.36
CA GLY A 738 -16.20 23.45 -10.07
C GLY A 738 -15.81 23.20 -8.60
N VAL A 739 -15.60 21.93 -8.27
CA VAL A 739 -15.11 21.49 -6.96
C VAL A 739 -13.71 22.06 -6.72
N VAL A 740 -13.50 22.66 -5.55
CA VAL A 740 -12.16 23.06 -5.09
C VAL A 740 -11.65 22.08 -4.04
N ASN A 741 -10.48 21.51 -4.28
CA ASN A 741 -9.66 20.87 -3.27
C ASN A 741 -8.54 21.85 -2.88
N ALA A 742 -8.45 22.21 -1.61
CA ALA A 742 -7.41 23.10 -1.10
C ALA A 742 -6.58 22.40 -0.01
N VAL A 743 -5.36 22.89 0.20
CA VAL A 743 -4.55 22.53 1.37
C VAL A 743 -4.70 23.63 2.41
N ASP A 744 -4.83 23.26 3.68
CA ASP A 744 -4.81 24.21 4.79
C ASP A 744 -3.48 25.00 4.78
N PRO A 745 -3.50 26.34 4.77
CA PRO A 745 -2.27 27.14 4.87
C PRO A 745 -1.42 26.83 6.11
N ASN A 746 -2.01 26.24 7.16
CA ASN A 746 -1.33 25.82 8.38
C ASN A 746 -0.99 24.32 8.39
N PHE A 747 -1.17 23.60 7.28
CA PHE A 747 -0.87 22.18 7.17
C PHE A 747 0.57 21.87 7.57
N GLN A 748 0.73 20.80 8.34
CA GLN A 748 1.99 20.31 8.92
C GLN A 748 2.31 18.94 8.35
N ALA A 749 3.61 18.64 8.23
CA ALA A 749 4.04 17.40 7.60
C ALA A 749 3.52 16.20 8.42
N PRO A 750 2.82 15.24 7.78
CA PRO A 750 2.26 14.09 8.47
C PRO A 750 3.34 13.31 9.21
N SER A 751 3.14 13.10 10.51
CA SER A 751 4.16 12.54 11.38
C SER A 751 3.59 11.77 12.57
N VAL A 752 4.36 10.79 13.05
CA VAL A 752 4.00 9.86 14.13
C VAL A 752 5.17 9.68 15.09
N TRP A 753 4.88 9.73 16.39
CA TRP A 753 5.83 9.32 17.42
C TRP A 753 5.77 7.81 17.58
N LYS A 754 6.93 7.16 17.62
CA LYS A 754 7.06 5.73 17.92
C LYS A 754 7.97 5.50 19.09
N TYR A 755 7.53 4.63 19.99
CA TYR A 755 8.24 4.17 21.17
C TYR A 755 8.28 2.66 21.08
N SER A 756 9.47 2.06 21.13
CA SER A 756 9.58 0.60 21.09
C SER A 756 10.56 0.08 22.10
N ILE A 757 10.32 -1.14 22.55
CA ILE A 757 11.25 -1.93 23.35
C ILE A 757 11.14 -3.38 22.91
N SER A 758 12.27 -4.03 22.72
CA SER A 758 12.37 -5.41 22.29
C SER A 758 13.41 -6.11 23.16
N ALA A 759 13.10 -7.31 23.63
CA ALA A 759 14.02 -8.12 24.42
C ALA A 759 14.00 -9.56 23.89
N ALA A 760 15.18 -10.15 23.70
CA ALA A 760 15.35 -11.54 23.34
C ALA A 760 16.37 -12.22 24.27
N ARG A 761 16.08 -13.46 24.69
CA ARG A 761 16.98 -14.27 25.51
C ARG A 761 17.06 -15.71 25.00
N TYR A 762 18.27 -16.23 24.93
CA TYR A 762 18.55 -17.64 24.66
C TYR A 762 18.62 -18.42 25.97
N VAL A 763 17.83 -19.49 26.06
CA VAL A 763 17.70 -20.32 27.26
C VAL A 763 17.91 -21.78 26.90
N ASP A 764 18.69 -22.49 27.72
CA ASP A 764 18.77 -23.94 27.64
C ASP A 764 17.64 -24.53 28.48
N ILE A 765 16.80 -25.35 27.85
CA ILE A 765 15.69 -26.00 28.54
C ILE A 765 16.08 -27.46 28.79
N PRO A 766 16.11 -27.92 30.05
CA PRO A 766 16.42 -29.30 30.38
C PRO A 766 15.60 -30.27 29.54
N TYR A 767 16.27 -31.29 28.99
CA TYR A 767 15.69 -32.34 28.11
C TYR A 767 15.15 -31.89 26.74
N LEU A 768 14.81 -30.61 26.54
CA LEU A 768 14.29 -30.09 25.27
C LEU A 768 15.38 -29.52 24.35
N GLY A 769 16.54 -29.15 24.90
CA GLY A 769 17.72 -28.72 24.14
C GLY A 769 18.25 -27.34 24.54
N LYS A 770 19.35 -26.95 23.90
CA LYS A 770 20.03 -25.67 24.15
C LYS A 770 19.48 -24.54 23.27
N ASP A 771 19.72 -23.29 23.63
CA ASP A 771 19.50 -22.10 22.80
C ASP A 771 18.07 -21.92 22.26
N PHE A 772 17.04 -22.12 23.10
CA PHE A 772 15.69 -21.64 22.80
C PHE A 772 15.67 -20.11 22.89
N ARG A 773 15.25 -19.46 21.80
CA ARG A 773 15.14 -18.00 21.74
C ARG A 773 13.74 -17.57 22.15
N PHE A 774 13.59 -16.97 23.32
CA PHE A 774 12.37 -16.27 23.71
C PHE A 774 12.50 -14.80 23.38
N HIS A 775 11.48 -14.19 22.81
CA HIS A 775 11.48 -12.75 22.50
C HIS A 775 10.14 -12.09 22.83
N ALA A 776 10.23 -10.81 23.17
CA ALA A 776 9.10 -9.93 23.42
C ALA A 776 9.35 -8.57 22.78
N ASP A 777 8.37 -8.07 22.04
CA ASP A 777 8.42 -6.77 21.38
C ASP A 777 7.22 -5.93 21.82
N GLY A 778 7.46 -4.66 22.13
CA GLY A 778 6.44 -3.67 22.46
C GLY A 778 6.61 -2.44 21.57
N LEU A 779 5.49 -1.94 21.05
CA LEU A 779 5.42 -0.76 20.20
C LEU A 779 4.24 0.10 20.63
N TYR A 780 4.51 1.36 20.97
CA TYR A 780 3.50 2.38 21.17
C TYR A 780 3.67 3.47 20.12
N GLN A 781 2.56 3.89 19.52
CA GLN A 781 2.52 4.92 18.49
C GLN A 781 1.53 6.01 18.87
N ARG A 782 1.88 7.26 18.58
CA ARG A 782 0.99 8.41 18.77
C ARG A 782 1.10 9.34 17.58
N THR A 783 -0.04 9.64 16.97
CA THR A 783 -0.14 10.63 15.89
C THR A 783 0.37 11.99 16.39
N ASN A 784 1.35 12.57 15.69
CA ASN A 784 1.76 13.96 15.90
C ASN A 784 0.93 14.87 15.00
N TYR A 785 0.95 14.59 13.69
CA TYR A 785 0.05 15.17 12.70
C TYR A 785 -0.42 14.07 11.74
N GLY A 786 -1.69 13.71 11.79
CA GLY A 786 -2.35 12.82 10.83
C GLY A 786 -3.06 13.62 9.75
N VAL A 787 -3.39 12.99 8.63
CA VAL A 787 -4.12 13.62 7.52
C VAL A 787 -5.63 13.46 7.72
N THR A 788 -6.40 14.50 7.41
CA THR A 788 -7.87 14.46 7.35
C THR A 788 -8.40 15.44 6.31
N TRP A 789 -9.67 15.28 5.94
CA TRP A 789 -10.40 16.16 5.02
C TRP A 789 -11.59 16.76 5.75
N ARG A 790 -11.92 18.00 5.40
CA ARG A 790 -13.11 18.72 5.87
C ARG A 790 -13.80 19.37 4.67
N ASP A 791 -15.12 19.45 4.67
CA ASP A 791 -15.87 20.28 3.73
C ASP A 791 -16.09 21.66 4.35
N LEU A 792 -15.43 22.67 3.80
CA LEU A 792 -15.50 24.04 4.33
C LEU A 792 -16.91 24.62 4.26
N TYR A 793 -17.71 24.19 3.29
CA TYR A 793 -19.07 24.66 3.15
C TYR A 793 -19.99 24.01 4.19
N ALA A 794 -19.85 22.70 4.41
CA ALA A 794 -20.62 21.99 5.44
C ALA A 794 -20.29 22.51 6.85
N ASP A 795 -19.01 22.70 7.18
CA ASP A 795 -18.55 23.24 8.46
C ASP A 795 -19.15 24.63 8.78
N ALA A 796 -19.29 25.48 7.75
CA ALA A 796 -19.89 26.80 7.90
C ALA A 796 -21.44 26.78 8.00
N ASN A 797 -22.09 25.66 7.66
CA ASN A 797 -23.55 25.55 7.57
C ASN A 797 -24.08 24.29 8.31
N PRO A 798 -23.89 24.19 9.63
CA PRO A 798 -24.41 23.06 10.41
C PRO A 798 -25.94 23.04 10.40
N GLY A 799 -26.51 21.85 10.22
CA GLY A 799 -27.93 21.58 10.36
C GLY A 799 -28.36 21.31 11.81
N PRO A 800 -29.66 21.09 12.06
CA PRO A 800 -30.14 20.67 13.37
C PRO A 800 -29.54 19.31 13.75
N ARG A 801 -29.30 19.07 15.04
CA ARG A 801 -28.82 17.74 15.49
C ARG A 801 -29.84 16.68 15.16
N ALA A 802 -29.37 15.50 14.76
CA ALA A 802 -30.24 14.35 14.58
C ALA A 802 -30.80 13.88 15.95
N PRO A 803 -31.85 13.04 15.99
CA PRO A 803 -32.47 12.57 17.23
C PRO A 803 -31.50 11.95 18.26
N ASP A 804 -30.43 11.29 17.80
CA ASP A 804 -29.39 10.71 18.65
C ASP A 804 -28.28 11.71 19.09
N GLY A 805 -28.42 12.98 18.71
CA GLY A 805 -27.54 14.08 19.10
C GLY A 805 -26.36 14.32 18.15
N ARG A 806 -26.14 13.53 17.10
CA ARG A 806 -25.04 13.79 16.15
C ARG A 806 -25.32 15.02 15.27
N PRO A 807 -24.29 15.72 14.74
CA PRO A 807 -24.50 16.84 13.83
C PRO A 807 -25.06 16.37 12.49
N THR A 808 -25.84 17.25 11.85
CA THR A 808 -26.22 17.12 10.43
C THR A 808 -25.67 18.33 9.67
N TYR A 809 -25.56 18.25 8.36
CA TYR A 809 -25.05 19.34 7.52
C TYR A 809 -26.10 19.73 6.48
N LEU A 810 -26.32 21.02 6.25
CA LEU A 810 -27.28 21.50 5.24
C LEU A 810 -26.52 22.03 4.03
N SER A 811 -26.42 21.26 2.94
CA SER A 811 -25.83 21.81 1.70
C SER A 811 -26.92 22.37 0.79
N THR A 812 -27.03 23.71 0.75
CA THR A 812 -27.96 24.46 -0.12
C THR A 812 -27.26 25.02 -1.37
N ARG A 813 -25.99 24.65 -1.60
CA ARG A 813 -25.08 25.35 -2.51
C ARG A 813 -25.48 25.25 -3.98
N THR A 814 -26.04 24.10 -4.38
CA THR A 814 -26.33 23.74 -5.77
C THR A 814 -27.46 24.54 -6.40
N GLN A 815 -28.40 25.09 -5.61
CA GLN A 815 -29.55 25.81 -6.15
C GLN A 815 -29.35 27.32 -6.28
N ASN A 816 -28.52 27.94 -5.43
CA ASN A 816 -28.44 29.40 -5.34
C ASN A 816 -27.17 30.01 -5.97
N THR A 817 -26.13 29.22 -6.27
CA THR A 817 -24.81 29.77 -6.64
C THR A 817 -24.19 29.19 -7.92
N ASN A 818 -24.86 28.26 -8.60
CA ASN A 818 -24.30 27.49 -9.73
C ASN A 818 -22.95 26.80 -9.43
N ALA A 819 -22.61 26.65 -8.14
CA ALA A 819 -21.34 26.10 -7.68
C ALA A 819 -21.43 24.62 -7.27
N ALA A 820 -20.30 23.94 -7.30
CA ALA A 820 -20.12 22.59 -6.82
C ALA A 820 -20.55 22.43 -5.35
N PRO A 821 -21.13 21.28 -4.98
CA PRO A 821 -21.81 21.09 -3.69
C PRO A 821 -20.92 21.15 -2.44
N TYR A 822 -19.59 21.03 -2.60
CA TYR A 822 -18.61 20.98 -1.51
C TYR A 822 -17.28 21.63 -1.95
N ASP A 823 -16.49 22.12 -0.98
CA ASP A 823 -15.07 22.42 -1.18
C ASP A 823 -14.26 21.74 -0.08
N LEU A 824 -13.29 20.90 -0.48
CA LEU A 824 -12.58 20.05 0.45
C LEU A 824 -11.25 20.67 0.86
N LEU A 825 -11.00 20.73 2.16
CA LEU A 825 -9.74 21.15 2.74
C LEU A 825 -8.97 19.93 3.26
N LEU A 826 -7.77 19.70 2.71
CA LEU A 826 -6.77 18.80 3.28
C LEU A 826 -6.14 19.49 4.51
N THR A 827 -6.35 18.94 5.70
CA THR A 827 -5.84 19.49 6.96
C THR A 827 -5.31 18.38 7.89
N ASN A 828 -4.83 18.74 9.08
CA ASN A 828 -4.29 17.80 10.05
C ASN A 828 -5.20 17.54 11.25
N THR A 829 -4.91 16.42 11.91
CA THR A 829 -5.41 16.07 13.24
C THR A 829 -4.27 15.59 14.13
N ARG A 830 -4.37 15.81 15.45
CA ARG A 830 -3.42 15.28 16.45
C ARG A 830 -3.93 14.02 17.15
N LYS A 831 -5.05 13.48 16.68
CA LYS A 831 -5.76 12.37 17.31
C LYS A 831 -5.39 11.04 16.63
N GLY A 832 -5.39 9.95 17.39
CA GLY A 832 -5.01 8.60 16.93
C GLY A 832 -3.72 8.07 17.55
N GLY A 833 -3.35 6.85 17.18
CA GLY A 833 -2.27 6.09 17.78
C GLY A 833 -2.73 4.74 18.33
N GLY A 834 -1.80 3.98 18.90
CA GLY A 834 -2.09 2.62 19.33
C GLY A 834 -0.92 1.90 19.95
N THR A 835 -1.19 0.68 20.39
CA THR A 835 -0.21 -0.22 21.00
C THR A 835 -0.21 -1.55 20.27
N SER A 836 0.98 -2.09 20.03
CA SER A 836 1.18 -3.45 19.56
C SER A 836 2.22 -4.15 20.45
N TYR A 837 2.01 -5.43 20.72
CA TYR A 837 3.03 -6.25 21.37
C TYR A 837 3.09 -7.64 20.75
N ALA A 838 4.26 -8.24 20.75
CA ALA A 838 4.50 -9.60 20.29
C ALA A 838 5.28 -10.40 21.33
N LEU A 839 4.96 -11.69 21.45
CA LEU A 839 5.66 -12.66 22.27
C LEU A 839 5.94 -13.88 21.41
N GLY A 840 7.18 -14.35 21.39
CA GLY A 840 7.54 -15.49 20.56
C GLY A 840 8.65 -16.36 21.12
N VAL A 841 8.75 -17.54 20.54
CA VAL A 841 9.73 -18.57 20.84
C VAL A 841 10.22 -19.20 19.54
N GLY A 842 11.53 -19.38 19.41
CA GLY A 842 12.12 -20.05 18.26
C GLY A 842 13.34 -20.88 18.62
N LYS A 843 13.69 -21.81 17.73
CA LYS A 843 14.82 -22.72 17.91
C LYS A 843 15.35 -23.20 16.56
N ASP A 844 16.67 -23.19 16.43
CA ASP A 844 17.41 -23.85 15.35
C ASP A 844 18.21 -25.02 15.91
N TRP A 845 18.00 -26.23 15.37
CA TRP A 845 18.79 -27.41 15.72
C TRP A 845 19.92 -27.61 14.72
N ASN A 846 21.15 -27.54 15.22
CA ASN A 846 22.38 -27.61 14.40
C ASN A 846 23.10 -28.97 14.51
N ASP A 847 22.61 -29.86 15.37
CA ASP A 847 23.24 -31.14 15.70
C ASP A 847 22.19 -32.25 15.95
N GLY A 848 22.68 -33.48 16.10
CA GLY A 848 21.85 -34.65 16.39
C GLY A 848 20.85 -35.03 15.29
N TRP A 849 19.80 -35.75 15.69
CA TRP A 849 18.76 -36.23 14.76
C TRP A 849 17.92 -35.10 14.16
N ALA A 850 17.77 -34.00 14.91
CA ALA A 850 17.01 -32.81 14.53
C ALA A 850 17.84 -31.79 13.73
N ARG A 851 19.12 -32.08 13.41
CA ARG A 851 19.96 -31.18 12.62
C ARG A 851 19.25 -30.71 11.34
N GLY A 852 19.18 -29.40 11.17
CA GLY A 852 18.52 -28.75 10.04
C GLY A 852 17.04 -28.45 10.26
N LEU A 853 16.47 -28.84 11.41
CA LEU A 853 15.15 -28.42 11.87
C LEU A 853 15.24 -27.02 12.46
N ASN A 854 14.26 -26.18 12.16
CA ASN A 854 14.03 -24.90 12.81
C ASN A 854 12.53 -24.71 13.04
N PHE A 855 12.20 -23.98 14.10
CA PHE A 855 10.85 -23.44 14.27
C PHE A 855 10.89 -22.03 14.85
N ASP A 856 9.90 -21.23 14.51
CA ASP A 856 9.63 -19.93 15.11
C ASP A 856 8.12 -19.75 15.26
N TYR A 857 7.67 -19.44 16.47
CA TYR A 857 6.28 -19.14 16.80
C TYR A 857 6.18 -17.77 17.43
N THR A 858 5.23 -16.96 16.95
CA THR A 858 4.96 -15.64 17.52
C THR A 858 3.46 -15.37 17.64
N TYR A 859 3.03 -14.87 18.80
CA TYR A 859 1.73 -14.25 19.03
C TYR A 859 1.87 -12.74 19.04
N THR A 860 0.95 -12.03 18.38
CA THR A 860 0.93 -10.57 18.30
C THR A 860 -0.47 -10.07 18.62
N HIS A 861 -0.55 -8.98 19.38
CA HIS A 861 -1.77 -8.23 19.64
C HIS A 861 -1.59 -6.79 19.20
N THR A 862 -2.61 -6.19 18.60
CA THR A 862 -2.59 -4.79 18.15
C THR A 862 -3.91 -4.11 18.43
N ASN A 863 -3.83 -2.89 18.95
CA ASN A 863 -4.95 -1.97 19.13
C ASN A 863 -4.55 -0.61 18.58
N MET A 864 -4.82 -0.41 17.29
CA MET A 864 -4.52 0.81 16.55
C MET A 864 -5.78 1.62 16.31
N LYS A 865 -5.69 2.93 16.53
CA LYS A 865 -6.79 3.87 16.33
C LYS A 865 -6.36 5.03 15.43
N GLU A 866 -7.31 5.54 14.67
CA GLU A 866 -7.12 6.67 13.74
C GLU A 866 -8.37 7.55 13.71
N THR A 867 -8.29 8.72 13.10
CA THR A 867 -9.48 9.54 12.80
C THR A 867 -9.93 9.37 11.37
N ASN A 868 -9.01 9.38 10.40
CA ASN A 868 -9.31 9.16 9.00
C ASN A 868 -8.43 8.02 8.47
N PRO A 869 -9.01 7.01 7.80
CA PRO A 869 -8.25 5.86 7.31
C PRO A 869 -7.40 6.14 6.07
N GLY A 870 -7.69 7.19 5.27
CA GLY A 870 -6.93 7.47 4.03
C GLY A 870 -7.01 6.33 3.00
N THR A 871 -8.19 5.75 2.80
CA THR A 871 -8.41 4.56 1.98
C THR A 871 -8.31 4.80 0.47
N SER A 872 -8.41 6.05 0.01
CA SER A 872 -8.51 6.42 -1.40
C SER A 872 -7.42 7.41 -1.84
N SER A 873 -7.31 7.59 -3.15
CA SER A 873 -6.46 8.59 -3.80
C SER A 873 -7.25 9.85 -4.20
N VAL A 874 -8.58 9.83 -4.09
CA VAL A 874 -9.46 10.97 -4.41
C VAL A 874 -9.91 11.65 -3.11
N ALA A 875 -9.81 12.98 -3.05
CA ALA A 875 -10.14 13.76 -1.84
C ALA A 875 -11.58 13.51 -1.36
N LEU A 876 -12.57 13.56 -2.27
CA LEU A 876 -13.97 13.26 -1.93
C LEU A 876 -14.13 11.87 -1.33
N SER A 877 -13.48 10.86 -1.90
CA SER A 877 -13.58 9.49 -1.40
C SER A 877 -12.95 9.33 -0.01
N ASN A 878 -11.85 10.02 0.28
CA ASN A 878 -11.27 10.03 1.63
C ASN A 878 -12.14 10.78 2.65
N TYR A 879 -12.95 11.74 2.19
CA TYR A 879 -13.96 12.40 3.00
C TYR A 879 -15.22 11.53 3.21
N SER A 880 -15.62 10.74 2.19
CA SER A 880 -16.95 10.11 2.13
C SER A 880 -17.04 8.59 2.22
N GLN A 881 -15.96 7.81 1.99
CA GLN A 881 -16.03 6.35 1.82
C GLN A 881 -15.55 5.54 3.04
N TRP A 882 -16.07 5.86 4.23
CA TRP A 882 -15.83 5.09 5.47
C TRP A 882 -16.87 5.46 6.54
N ALA A 883 -17.11 4.55 7.49
CA ALA A 883 -18.20 4.71 8.46
C ALA A 883 -17.90 5.79 9.53
N ILE A 884 -18.83 6.73 9.73
CA ILE A 884 -18.63 7.93 10.56
C ILE A 884 -19.96 8.46 11.12
N SER A 885 -19.91 9.15 12.26
CA SER A 885 -21.04 9.91 12.81
C SER A 885 -20.97 11.41 12.51
N ASP A 886 -19.77 12.00 12.55
CA ASP A 886 -19.53 13.42 12.32
C ASP A 886 -18.37 13.60 11.36
N ARG A 887 -18.67 14.00 10.12
CA ARG A 887 -17.73 13.96 9.00
C ARG A 887 -16.65 15.05 9.04
N ASP A 888 -17.00 16.27 9.44
CA ASP A 888 -16.04 17.38 9.53
C ASP A 888 -15.24 17.40 10.84
N ASN A 889 -15.68 16.64 11.85
CA ASN A 889 -14.93 16.41 13.08
C ASN A 889 -14.92 14.91 13.44
N PRO A 890 -14.17 14.10 12.67
CA PRO A 890 -14.12 12.67 12.85
C PRO A 890 -13.59 12.26 14.23
N GLU A 891 -14.31 11.34 14.88
CA GLU A 891 -13.89 10.75 16.15
C GLU A 891 -12.72 9.78 16.00
N VAL A 892 -12.04 9.50 17.12
CA VAL A 892 -11.00 8.47 17.15
C VAL A 892 -11.67 7.11 17.30
N ALA A 893 -11.39 6.21 16.37
CA ALA A 893 -11.90 4.85 16.43
C ALA A 893 -10.85 3.85 15.93
N ILE A 894 -11.14 2.55 16.11
CA ILE A 894 -10.26 1.46 15.66
C ILE A 894 -9.95 1.66 14.17
N SER A 895 -8.68 1.49 13.81
CA SER A 895 -8.19 1.65 12.44
C SER A 895 -8.82 0.64 11.49
N ASN A 896 -9.13 1.03 10.26
CA ASN A 896 -9.58 0.13 9.20
C ASN A 896 -8.56 -1.01 8.94
N TYR A 897 -7.30 -0.79 9.27
CA TYR A 897 -6.19 -1.71 9.06
C TYR A 897 -5.86 -2.54 10.32
N ASN A 898 -6.65 -2.44 11.39
CA ASN A 898 -6.32 -3.07 12.67
C ASN A 898 -6.51 -4.60 12.64
N ILE A 899 -5.40 -5.35 12.65
CA ILE A 899 -5.42 -6.79 12.89
C ILE A 899 -5.28 -7.05 14.41
N LYS A 900 -6.42 -7.27 15.09
CA LYS A 900 -6.48 -7.35 16.56
C LYS A 900 -5.50 -8.36 17.16
N TYR A 901 -5.31 -9.51 16.51
CA TYR A 901 -4.27 -10.46 16.83
C TYR A 901 -3.80 -11.26 15.62
N SER A 902 -2.58 -11.76 15.69
CA SER A 902 -2.00 -12.71 14.74
C SER A 902 -1.14 -13.73 15.48
N MET A 903 -1.17 -14.98 15.03
CA MET A 903 -0.31 -16.08 15.43
C MET A 903 0.41 -16.55 14.17
N LYS A 904 1.73 -16.68 14.23
CA LYS A 904 2.56 -17.13 13.11
C LYS A 904 3.46 -18.26 13.58
N LEU A 905 3.55 -19.30 12.76
CA LEU A 905 4.40 -20.45 12.99
C LEU A 905 5.16 -20.77 11.69
N SER A 906 6.48 -20.67 11.72
CA SER A 906 7.36 -21.16 10.67
C SER A 906 8.04 -22.43 11.16
N ILE A 907 8.04 -23.49 10.35
CA ILE A 907 8.80 -24.72 10.62
C ILE A 907 9.59 -25.05 9.36
N GLY A 908 10.91 -25.22 9.48
CA GLY A 908 11.78 -25.60 8.37
C GLY A 908 12.57 -26.85 8.72
N TYR A 909 12.78 -27.73 7.74
CA TYR A 909 13.70 -28.86 7.87
C TYR A 909 14.50 -29.01 6.59
N SER A 910 15.83 -29.05 6.70
CA SER A 910 16.72 -29.23 5.56
C SER A 910 17.84 -30.21 5.87
N ARG A 911 18.03 -31.22 5.01
CA ARG A 911 19.03 -32.26 5.20
C ARG A 911 19.49 -32.87 3.88
N GLU A 912 20.74 -33.30 3.86
CA GLU A 912 21.37 -34.03 2.74
C GLU A 912 21.01 -35.52 2.86
N PHE A 913 19.89 -35.92 2.27
CA PHE A 913 19.48 -37.33 2.24
C PHE A 913 20.12 -38.11 1.08
N PHE A 914 20.56 -37.41 0.02
CA PHE A 914 21.04 -38.01 -1.22
C PHE A 914 22.41 -37.43 -1.63
N GLY A 915 23.48 -38.00 -1.09
CA GLY A 915 24.83 -37.48 -1.29
C GLY A 915 24.99 -36.09 -0.68
N ASP A 916 25.47 -35.12 -1.45
CA ASP A 916 25.60 -33.71 -1.07
C ASP A 916 24.37 -32.86 -1.46
N ASN A 917 23.28 -33.49 -1.90
CA ASN A 917 22.07 -32.80 -2.35
C ASN A 917 21.04 -32.66 -1.23
N LYS A 918 20.63 -31.43 -0.96
CA LYS A 918 19.66 -31.11 0.10
C LYS A 918 18.23 -31.38 -0.33
N THR A 919 17.49 -32.03 0.56
CA THR A 919 16.02 -31.97 0.61
C THR A 919 15.62 -30.95 1.66
N SER A 920 14.67 -30.09 1.35
CA SER A 920 14.12 -29.14 2.32
C SER A 920 12.60 -29.05 2.24
N ALA A 921 11.99 -28.87 3.41
CA ALA A 921 10.57 -28.62 3.56
C ALA A 921 10.39 -27.42 4.50
N ARG A 922 9.55 -26.46 4.10
CA ARG A 922 9.22 -25.31 4.93
C ARG A 922 7.72 -25.12 4.99
N PHE A 923 7.20 -24.95 6.20
CA PHE A 923 5.80 -24.69 6.51
C PHE A 923 5.68 -23.29 7.10
N PHE A 924 4.68 -22.54 6.66
CA PHE A 924 4.29 -21.27 7.24
C PHE A 924 2.80 -21.29 7.54
N ILE A 925 2.44 -21.16 8.82
CA ILE A 925 1.06 -21.20 9.29
C ILE A 925 0.75 -19.86 9.93
N GLN A 926 -0.34 -19.22 9.52
CA GLN A 926 -0.80 -17.98 10.11
C GLN A 926 -2.27 -18.11 10.52
N ARG A 927 -2.58 -17.74 11.77
CA ARG A 927 -3.94 -17.46 12.22
C ARG A 927 -4.06 -15.99 12.58
N ARG A 928 -5.00 -15.25 12.00
CA ARG A 928 -5.21 -13.83 12.32
C ARG A 928 -6.67 -13.48 12.50
N ALA A 929 -6.93 -12.41 13.24
CA ALA A 929 -8.23 -11.77 13.26
C ALA A 929 -8.60 -11.25 11.86
N GLY A 930 -9.89 -11.32 11.51
CA GLY A 930 -10.42 -10.63 10.34
C GLY A 930 -10.34 -9.12 10.49
N LEU A 931 -10.48 -8.41 9.36
CA LEU A 931 -10.48 -6.95 9.37
C LEU A 931 -11.70 -6.39 10.10
N PRO A 932 -11.58 -5.22 10.73
CA PRO A 932 -12.69 -4.61 11.44
C PRO A 932 -13.76 -4.11 10.46
N PHE A 933 -15.00 -4.01 10.95
CA PHE A 933 -16.11 -3.43 10.20
C PHE A 933 -17.05 -2.67 11.13
N SER A 934 -17.94 -1.87 10.53
CA SER A 934 -18.92 -1.03 11.25
C SER A 934 -20.35 -1.35 10.85
N TYR A 935 -21.31 -1.16 11.75
CA TYR A 935 -22.72 -1.14 11.41
C TYR A 935 -23.16 0.29 11.07
N THR A 936 -23.88 0.45 9.96
CA THR A 936 -24.33 1.74 9.44
C THR A 936 -25.83 1.72 9.14
N PHE A 937 -26.41 2.90 8.97
CA PHE A 937 -27.73 3.03 8.37
C PHE A 937 -27.70 2.65 6.89
N ASP A 938 -28.84 2.15 6.40
CA ASP A 938 -29.13 2.07 4.97
C ASP A 938 -29.75 3.41 4.55
N SER A 939 -29.00 4.28 3.90
CA SER A 939 -29.44 5.66 3.63
C SER A 939 -30.33 5.78 2.38
N PHE A 940 -30.58 4.67 1.66
CA PHE A 940 -31.29 4.69 0.39
C PHE A 940 -32.82 4.45 0.52
N LEU A 941 -33.58 5.54 0.56
CA LEU A 941 -35.04 5.54 0.40
C LEU A 941 -35.40 5.63 -1.10
N GLY A 942 -35.31 4.52 -1.83
CA GLY A 942 -35.99 4.25 -3.11
C GLY A 942 -36.21 5.40 -4.13
N THR A 943 -35.60 5.22 -5.31
CA THR A 943 -35.87 5.84 -6.63
C THR A 943 -35.27 7.21 -6.95
N ASN A 944 -34.47 7.20 -8.04
CA ASN A 944 -33.81 8.29 -8.76
C ASN A 944 -32.52 8.88 -8.14
N ALA A 945 -31.44 8.75 -8.91
CA ALA A 945 -30.15 9.36 -8.70
C ALA A 945 -30.30 10.89 -8.57
N GLY A 946 -30.18 11.42 -7.36
CA GLY A 946 -30.18 12.87 -7.12
C GLY A 946 -30.69 13.37 -5.76
N GLN A 947 -30.94 12.51 -4.77
CA GLN A 947 -31.57 12.93 -3.51
C GLN A 947 -30.64 12.79 -2.30
N ALA A 948 -30.71 13.79 -1.40
CA ALA A 948 -29.97 13.89 -0.16
C ALA A 948 -30.29 12.74 0.80
N ASP A 949 -29.34 12.39 1.66
CA ASP A 949 -29.59 11.55 2.83
C ASP A 949 -30.54 12.34 3.74
N GLN A 950 -31.82 11.93 3.73
CA GLN A 950 -32.88 12.64 4.45
C GLN A 950 -32.73 12.52 5.97
N ALA A 951 -31.91 11.59 6.47
CA ALA A 951 -31.69 11.40 7.89
C ALA A 951 -30.60 12.35 8.44
N PHE A 952 -29.56 12.61 7.64
CA PHE A 952 -28.33 13.28 8.12
C PHE A 952 -27.92 14.53 7.32
N GLY A 953 -28.67 14.90 6.29
CA GLY A 953 -28.48 16.15 5.52
C GLY A 953 -27.34 16.13 4.51
N GLU A 954 -26.68 14.99 4.33
CA GLU A 954 -25.63 14.82 3.32
C GLU A 954 -26.22 14.97 1.90
N THR A 955 -25.46 15.55 0.97
CA THR A 955 -25.93 15.80 -0.42
C THR A 955 -24.92 15.30 -1.45
N GLY A 956 -25.36 15.22 -2.71
CA GLY A 956 -24.51 14.82 -3.83
C GLY A 956 -23.91 13.42 -3.64
N ASP A 957 -22.67 13.22 -4.06
CA ASP A 957 -21.98 11.93 -4.00
C ASP A 957 -21.69 11.42 -2.58
N VAL A 958 -21.86 12.26 -1.55
CA VAL A 958 -21.68 11.89 -0.14
C VAL A 958 -22.92 11.14 0.37
N ALA A 959 -24.11 11.58 -0.01
CA ALA A 959 -25.39 11.02 0.43
C ALA A 959 -25.59 9.54 0.08
N PHE A 960 -25.08 9.09 -1.07
CA PHE A 960 -25.29 7.71 -1.56
C PHE A 960 -24.32 6.68 -0.97
N ARG A 961 -23.69 7.03 0.15
CA ARG A 961 -22.57 6.26 0.68
C ARG A 961 -22.92 5.50 1.94
N ASP A 962 -24.14 5.44 2.47
CA ASP A 962 -24.50 4.58 3.63
C ASP A 962 -23.44 4.52 4.76
N THR A 963 -22.81 5.65 5.07
CA THR A 963 -21.63 5.68 5.95
C THR A 963 -21.98 6.06 7.38
N GLN A 964 -23.20 6.53 7.61
CA GLN A 964 -23.63 7.01 8.91
C GLN A 964 -23.73 5.85 9.90
N LEU A 965 -22.97 5.91 11.00
CA LEU A 965 -22.91 4.83 12.00
C LEU A 965 -24.29 4.56 12.61
N PHE A 966 -24.60 3.30 12.83
CA PHE A 966 -25.91 2.87 13.29
C PHE A 966 -26.18 3.26 14.76
N TYR A 967 -27.31 3.92 15.04
CA TYR A 967 -27.82 4.10 16.40
C TYR A 967 -28.62 2.87 16.83
N VAL A 968 -28.20 2.21 17.91
CA VAL A 968 -28.88 1.03 18.45
C VAL A 968 -30.00 1.49 19.38
N PRO A 969 -31.28 1.15 19.12
CA PRO A 969 -32.38 1.55 19.99
C PRO A 969 -32.20 1.04 21.43
N LYS A 970 -32.70 1.80 22.40
CA LYS A 970 -32.84 1.35 23.80
C LYS A 970 -33.72 0.10 23.86
N ALA A 971 -33.38 -0.79 24.77
CA ALA A 971 -34.24 -1.89 25.16
C ALA A 971 -35.14 -1.48 26.33
N ASP A 972 -36.31 -2.11 26.43
CA ASP A 972 -37.18 -1.98 27.59
C ASP A 972 -36.58 -2.65 28.85
N SER A 973 -37.29 -2.59 29.98
CA SER A 973 -36.87 -3.22 31.24
C SER A 973 -36.66 -4.73 31.15
N SER A 974 -37.23 -5.38 30.13
CA SER A 974 -37.09 -6.81 29.86
C SER A 974 -35.95 -7.13 28.90
N GLY A 975 -35.21 -6.11 28.43
CA GLY A 975 -34.09 -6.26 27.51
C GLY A 975 -34.50 -6.47 26.06
N ASN A 976 -35.71 -6.06 25.65
CA ASN A 976 -36.20 -6.17 24.28
C ASN A 976 -36.36 -4.81 23.61
N ILE A 977 -36.02 -4.70 22.33
CA ILE A 977 -36.40 -3.58 21.47
C ILE A 977 -37.86 -3.78 21.05
N THR A 978 -38.71 -2.84 21.45
CA THR A 978 -40.15 -2.81 21.15
C THR A 978 -40.54 -1.48 20.53
N MET A 979 -41.78 -1.38 20.04
CA MET A 979 -42.36 -0.16 19.46
C MET A 979 -42.22 1.11 20.32
N THR A 980 -42.05 0.96 21.64
CA THR A 980 -42.02 2.07 22.62
C THR A 980 -40.79 2.04 23.52
N SER A 981 -39.87 1.10 23.29
CA SER A 981 -38.67 0.91 24.12
C SER A 981 -37.70 2.10 24.07
N ASP A 982 -37.69 2.85 22.96
CA ASP A 982 -36.87 4.05 22.79
C ASP A 982 -37.71 5.23 22.29
N PRO A 983 -37.80 6.34 23.03
CA PRO A 983 -38.62 7.50 22.63
C PRO A 983 -38.11 8.22 21.38
N ILE A 984 -36.87 7.97 20.93
CA ILE A 984 -36.32 8.59 19.72
C ILE A 984 -36.32 7.65 18.50
N VAL A 985 -36.91 6.45 18.61
CA VAL A 985 -37.02 5.49 17.50
C VAL A 985 -38.45 4.96 17.39
N HIS A 986 -39.04 5.12 16.22
CA HIS A 986 -40.35 4.60 15.85
C HIS A 986 -40.21 3.56 14.75
N PHE A 987 -41.06 2.54 14.78
CA PHE A 987 -41.10 1.48 13.77
C PHE A 987 -42.42 1.53 13.00
N ASN A 988 -42.44 0.94 11.80
CA ASN A 988 -43.68 0.83 11.02
C ASN A 988 -44.70 -0.13 11.65
N ASN A 989 -44.21 -1.21 12.28
CA ASN A 989 -45.03 -2.24 12.91
C ASN A 989 -44.19 -3.05 13.92
N ALA A 990 -44.86 -3.82 14.78
CA ALA A 990 -44.21 -4.61 15.82
C ALA A 990 -43.27 -5.72 15.27
N ASN A 991 -43.52 -6.22 14.06
CA ASN A 991 -42.64 -7.23 13.45
C ASN A 991 -41.27 -6.64 13.08
N ASP A 992 -41.23 -5.39 12.61
CA ASP A 992 -39.97 -4.71 12.30
C ASP A 992 -39.14 -4.46 13.57
N ALA A 993 -39.80 -4.07 14.68
CA ALA A 993 -39.14 -3.96 15.98
C ALA A 993 -38.58 -5.32 16.44
N ALA A 994 -39.36 -6.40 16.34
CA ALA A 994 -38.92 -7.75 16.72
C ALA A 994 -37.77 -8.29 15.85
N LYS A 995 -37.78 -8.01 14.54
CA LYS A 995 -36.66 -8.36 13.63
C LYS A 995 -35.38 -7.64 14.01
N LEU A 996 -35.46 -6.35 14.32
CA LEU A 996 -34.30 -5.58 14.74
C LEU A 996 -33.78 -6.06 16.11
N ASP A 997 -34.67 -6.35 17.05
CA ASP A 997 -34.33 -6.91 18.36
C ASP A 997 -33.52 -8.22 18.23
N ASP A 998 -34.00 -9.16 17.41
CA ASP A 998 -33.29 -10.40 17.12
C ASP A 998 -31.93 -10.14 16.46
N PHE A 999 -31.86 -9.23 15.48
CA PHE A 999 -30.61 -8.84 14.85
C PHE A 999 -29.60 -8.26 15.86
N VAL A 1000 -30.03 -7.32 16.71
CA VAL A 1000 -29.18 -6.66 17.71
C VAL A 1000 -28.64 -7.67 18.74
N LYS A 1001 -29.47 -8.62 19.16
CA LYS A 1001 -29.08 -9.70 20.09
C LYS A 1001 -28.06 -10.66 19.49
N ARG A 1002 -28.16 -10.98 18.19
CA ARG A 1002 -27.25 -11.91 17.50
C ARG A 1002 -25.93 -11.30 17.03
N THR A 1003 -25.82 -9.97 16.98
CA THR A 1003 -24.67 -9.25 16.40
C THR A 1003 -23.74 -8.59 17.42
N GLY A 1004 -24.10 -8.65 18.71
CA GLY A 1004 -23.37 -7.95 19.78
C GLY A 1004 -23.67 -6.45 19.85
N LEU A 1005 -24.57 -5.93 19.01
CA LEU A 1005 -25.03 -4.54 19.06
C LEU A 1005 -25.76 -4.20 20.36
N LYS A 1006 -26.28 -5.20 21.07
CA LYS A 1006 -26.97 -5.01 22.35
C LYS A 1006 -26.15 -4.24 23.40
N ASP A 1007 -24.82 -4.34 23.35
CA ASP A 1007 -23.92 -3.66 24.29
C ASP A 1007 -23.88 -2.14 24.06
N TYR A 1008 -24.47 -1.66 22.96
CA TYR A 1008 -24.58 -0.25 22.58
C TYR A 1008 -26.02 0.26 22.59
N ALA A 1009 -26.96 -0.44 23.24
CA ALA A 1009 -28.37 -0.02 23.30
C ALA A 1009 -28.49 1.42 23.85
N GLY A 1010 -29.19 2.28 23.11
CA GLY A 1010 -29.31 3.71 23.40
C GLY A 1010 -28.11 4.56 22.99
N GLN A 1011 -27.18 4.02 22.19
CA GLN A 1011 -25.94 4.69 21.77
C GLN A 1011 -25.66 4.42 20.28
N ILE A 1012 -24.78 5.24 19.71
CA ILE A 1012 -24.24 5.01 18.36
C ILE A 1012 -23.19 3.90 18.44
N ALA A 1013 -23.34 2.85 17.64
CA ALA A 1013 -22.36 1.78 17.55
C ALA A 1013 -21.02 2.34 17.02
N PRO A 1014 -19.88 2.18 17.74
CA PRO A 1014 -18.63 2.80 17.35
C PRO A 1014 -18.07 2.24 16.04
N ARG A 1015 -17.37 3.09 15.28
CA ARG A 1015 -16.65 2.66 14.08
C ARG A 1015 -15.68 1.53 14.43
N ASN A 1016 -15.70 0.47 13.64
CA ASN A 1016 -14.76 -0.64 13.65
C ASN A 1016 -14.70 -1.45 14.96
N ALA A 1017 -15.76 -1.37 15.78
CA ALA A 1017 -15.88 -2.15 17.01
C ALA A 1017 -16.07 -3.67 16.75
N PHE A 1018 -16.47 -4.04 15.54
CA PHE A 1018 -16.75 -5.42 15.14
C PHE A 1018 -15.65 -5.92 14.19
N LYS A 1019 -15.51 -7.24 14.05
CA LYS A 1019 -14.51 -7.85 13.17
C LYS A 1019 -15.10 -8.92 12.28
N SER A 1020 -14.61 -8.99 11.05
CA SER A 1020 -14.80 -10.16 10.19
C SER A 1020 -14.19 -11.40 10.84
N ARG A 1021 -14.55 -12.56 10.31
CA ARG A 1021 -14.13 -13.84 10.86
C ARG A 1021 -12.61 -14.00 10.82
N ASP A 1022 -12.08 -14.70 11.83
CA ASP A 1022 -10.69 -15.15 11.81
C ASP A 1022 -10.40 -16.06 10.62
N ILE A 1023 -9.18 -15.97 10.12
CA ILE A 1023 -8.66 -16.87 9.08
C ILE A 1023 -7.42 -17.61 9.58
N THR A 1024 -7.28 -18.87 9.16
CA THR A 1024 -6.07 -19.67 9.33
C THR A 1024 -5.61 -20.18 7.96
N THR A 1025 -4.41 -19.80 7.53
CA THR A 1025 -3.77 -20.25 6.28
C THR A 1025 -2.52 -21.08 6.60
N MET A 1026 -2.18 -21.99 5.69
CA MET A 1026 -1.01 -22.86 5.80
C MET A 1026 -0.33 -22.98 4.44
N ASP A 1027 0.91 -22.54 4.33
CA ASP A 1027 1.68 -22.56 3.09
C ASP A 1027 2.86 -23.51 3.26
N VAL A 1028 3.21 -24.25 2.20
CA VAL A 1028 4.28 -25.23 2.21
C VAL A 1028 5.17 -25.07 0.99
N ARG A 1029 6.48 -25.18 1.18
CA ARG A 1029 7.47 -25.32 0.11
C ARG A 1029 8.25 -26.60 0.32
N LEU A 1030 8.30 -27.44 -0.70
CA LEU A 1030 9.20 -28.58 -0.79
C LEU A 1030 10.25 -28.28 -1.85
N GLN A 1031 11.51 -28.60 -1.57
CA GLN A 1031 12.60 -28.42 -2.52
C GLN A 1031 13.56 -29.61 -2.44
N GLN A 1032 13.98 -30.09 -3.61
CA GLN A 1032 14.96 -31.14 -3.76
C GLN A 1032 16.08 -30.67 -4.69
N GLU A 1033 17.31 -30.72 -4.21
CA GLU A 1033 18.50 -30.62 -5.05
C GLU A 1033 18.76 -31.95 -5.77
N LEU A 1034 19.18 -31.87 -7.02
CA LEU A 1034 19.49 -33.00 -7.88
C LEU A 1034 20.86 -32.75 -8.50
N PRO A 1035 21.64 -33.82 -8.78
CA PRO A 1035 22.88 -33.71 -9.55
C PRO A 1035 22.61 -33.07 -10.91
N ALA A 1036 23.53 -32.21 -11.38
CA ALA A 1036 23.43 -31.54 -12.67
C ALA A 1036 24.55 -31.98 -13.65
N PHE A 1037 24.29 -31.85 -14.95
CA PHE A 1037 25.06 -32.49 -16.02
C PHE A 1037 26.33 -31.75 -16.50
N PHE A 1038 26.65 -30.56 -15.97
CA PHE A 1038 27.81 -29.73 -16.35
C PHE A 1038 28.69 -29.37 -15.13
N PRO A 1039 30.00 -29.11 -15.30
CA PRO A 1039 31.01 -29.46 -14.29
C PRO A 1039 31.07 -28.50 -13.09
N GLY A 1040 31.53 -29.00 -11.95
CA GLY A 1040 32.12 -28.19 -10.87
C GLY A 1040 31.24 -27.82 -9.68
N GLY A 1041 30.15 -28.53 -9.42
CA GLY A 1041 29.30 -28.29 -8.23
C GLY A 1041 27.91 -27.69 -8.54
N SER A 1042 27.57 -27.54 -9.82
CA SER A 1042 26.24 -27.10 -10.26
C SER A 1042 25.11 -27.98 -9.70
N LYS A 1043 23.97 -27.35 -9.41
CA LYS A 1043 22.79 -28.03 -8.85
C LYS A 1043 21.55 -27.74 -9.68
N LEU A 1044 20.74 -28.78 -9.87
CA LEU A 1044 19.37 -28.63 -10.35
C LEU A 1044 18.44 -28.69 -9.14
N LYS A 1045 17.59 -27.69 -8.94
CA LYS A 1045 16.66 -27.59 -7.82
C LYS A 1045 15.24 -27.70 -8.35
N ALA A 1046 14.50 -28.70 -7.90
CA ALA A 1046 13.07 -28.83 -8.16
C ALA A 1046 12.30 -28.33 -6.94
N THR A 1047 11.27 -27.51 -7.15
CA THR A 1047 10.45 -26.93 -6.09
C THR A 1047 8.98 -27.22 -6.30
N LEU A 1048 8.26 -27.39 -5.20
CA LEU A 1048 6.81 -27.53 -5.13
C LEU A 1048 6.29 -26.62 -4.02
N ASP A 1049 5.60 -25.55 -4.39
CA ASP A 1049 4.91 -24.66 -3.46
C ASP A 1049 3.43 -25.02 -3.42
N ILE A 1050 2.87 -25.16 -2.22
CA ILE A 1050 1.45 -25.37 -1.97
C ILE A 1050 0.98 -24.24 -1.05
N ILE A 1051 0.19 -23.31 -1.59
CA ILE A 1051 -0.41 -22.23 -0.82
C ILE A 1051 -1.77 -22.66 -0.33
N ASN A 1052 -2.10 -22.31 0.92
CA ASN A 1052 -3.35 -22.68 1.56
C ASN A 1052 -3.62 -24.20 1.59
N LEU A 1053 -2.59 -24.99 1.95
CA LEU A 1053 -2.66 -26.45 2.14
C LEU A 1053 -3.86 -26.88 3.00
N GLY A 1054 -4.25 -26.07 3.99
CA GLY A 1054 -5.43 -26.33 4.80
C GLY A 1054 -6.70 -26.49 3.95
N ASN A 1055 -6.87 -25.64 2.93
CA ASN A 1055 -8.00 -25.73 2.00
C ASN A 1055 -7.90 -26.96 1.08
N LEU A 1056 -6.69 -27.34 0.65
CA LEU A 1056 -6.46 -28.57 -0.13
C LEU A 1056 -6.93 -29.81 0.63
N ILE A 1057 -6.70 -29.84 1.94
CA ILE A 1057 -7.12 -30.92 2.83
C ILE A 1057 -8.62 -30.84 3.14
N ASN A 1058 -9.15 -29.64 3.39
CA ASN A 1058 -10.55 -29.40 3.72
C ASN A 1058 -11.07 -28.09 3.12
N LYS A 1059 -12.06 -28.17 2.22
CA LYS A 1059 -12.63 -27.02 1.50
C LYS A 1059 -13.21 -25.90 2.39
N LYS A 1060 -13.40 -26.12 3.70
CA LYS A 1060 -13.86 -25.11 4.67
C LYS A 1060 -12.72 -24.41 5.42
N TRP A 1061 -11.49 -24.93 5.34
CA TRP A 1061 -10.32 -24.33 5.96
C TRP A 1061 -9.68 -23.30 5.03
N GLY A 1062 -9.03 -22.29 5.61
CA GLY A 1062 -8.34 -21.26 4.84
C GLY A 1062 -9.25 -20.35 3.99
N VAL A 1063 -10.55 -20.28 4.31
CA VAL A 1063 -11.51 -19.43 3.59
C VAL A 1063 -11.48 -18.02 4.18
N LEU A 1064 -11.24 -17.02 3.33
CA LEU A 1064 -11.25 -15.60 3.70
C LEU A 1064 -12.64 -15.01 3.50
N GLU A 1065 -13.34 -14.79 4.62
CA GLU A 1065 -14.66 -14.16 4.69
C GLU A 1065 -14.51 -12.75 5.29
N GLN A 1066 -14.79 -11.73 4.48
CA GLN A 1066 -14.62 -10.34 4.87
C GLN A 1066 -15.72 -9.45 4.28
N TYR A 1067 -16.11 -8.41 5.02
CA TYR A 1067 -17.02 -7.41 4.47
C TYR A 1067 -16.30 -6.59 3.39
N ALA A 1068 -17.01 -6.33 2.29
CA ALA A 1068 -16.47 -5.54 1.19
C ALA A 1068 -16.04 -4.15 1.67
N PHE A 1069 -14.99 -3.58 1.08
CA PHE A 1069 -14.75 -2.15 1.18
C PHE A 1069 -16.05 -1.39 0.83
N PRO A 1070 -16.51 -0.43 1.65
CA PRO A 1070 -15.78 0.28 2.71
C PRO A 1070 -15.96 -0.27 4.15
N TYR A 1071 -16.05 -1.59 4.30
CA TYR A 1071 -16.03 -2.34 5.57
C TYR A 1071 -17.20 -2.01 6.50
N ARG A 1072 -18.42 -2.09 5.96
CA ARG A 1072 -19.65 -1.79 6.71
C ARG A 1072 -20.78 -2.77 6.42
N VAL A 1073 -21.75 -2.78 7.32
CA VAL A 1073 -23.00 -3.52 7.21
C VAL A 1073 -24.16 -2.56 7.45
N ASN A 1074 -24.94 -2.31 6.41
CA ASN A 1074 -26.16 -1.52 6.53
C ASN A 1074 -27.20 -2.32 7.32
N VAL A 1075 -27.85 -1.70 8.32
CA VAL A 1075 -28.77 -2.39 9.24
C VAL A 1075 -30.23 -2.11 8.91
N VAL A 1076 -30.58 -0.82 8.82
CA VAL A 1076 -31.97 -0.38 8.71
C VAL A 1076 -32.02 0.94 7.96
N GLN A 1077 -33.09 1.15 7.20
CA GLN A 1077 -33.40 2.45 6.61
C GLN A 1077 -34.01 3.35 7.66
N ALA A 1078 -33.48 4.57 7.79
CA ALA A 1078 -33.98 5.54 8.77
C ALA A 1078 -34.40 6.85 8.08
N VAL A 1079 -35.51 7.42 8.53
CA VAL A 1079 -35.94 8.78 8.21
C VAL A 1079 -35.84 9.62 9.47
N ASN A 1080 -35.25 10.82 9.38
CA ASN A 1080 -35.30 11.79 10.47
C ASN A 1080 -36.60 12.59 10.39
N CYS A 1081 -37.49 12.41 11.38
CA CYS A 1081 -38.85 12.95 11.34
C CYS A 1081 -39.00 14.36 11.88
N GLN A 1082 -37.91 15.06 12.23
CA GLN A 1082 -37.99 16.40 12.81
C GLN A 1082 -38.78 17.36 11.89
N ALA A 1083 -39.79 18.02 12.47
CA ALA A 1083 -40.76 18.83 11.73
C ALA A 1083 -40.11 19.95 10.92
N THR A 1084 -40.48 20.02 9.64
CA THR A 1084 -39.66 20.49 8.51
C THR A 1084 -38.47 19.57 8.27
N ALA A 1085 -38.71 18.46 7.55
CA ALA A 1085 -37.66 17.59 6.98
C ALA A 1085 -36.50 18.49 6.58
N LEU A 1086 -35.37 18.38 7.31
CA LEU A 1086 -34.15 19.21 7.26
C LEU A 1086 -34.31 20.39 6.32
N ALA A 1087 -34.33 21.66 6.80
CA ALA A 1087 -34.48 22.90 6.01
C ALA A 1087 -33.43 23.05 4.89
N ASN A 1088 -33.41 22.10 3.98
CA ASN A 1088 -32.62 21.96 2.81
C ASN A 1088 -33.55 22.46 1.71
N PRO A 1089 -33.37 23.72 1.27
CA PRO A 1089 -34.09 24.26 0.13
C PRO A 1089 -33.93 23.36 -1.09
N SER A 1090 -32.86 22.55 -1.15
CA SER A 1090 -32.52 21.69 -2.28
C SER A 1090 -33.42 20.46 -2.47
N LEU A 1091 -34.18 20.04 -1.45
CA LEU A 1091 -35.16 18.97 -1.60
C LEU A 1091 -36.41 19.50 -2.34
N SER A 1092 -36.81 18.80 -3.40
CA SER A 1092 -38.04 19.12 -4.13
C SER A 1092 -39.25 19.06 -3.19
N ALA A 1093 -40.32 19.80 -3.50
CA ALA A 1093 -41.56 19.75 -2.73
C ALA A 1093 -42.13 18.32 -2.64
N ALA A 1094 -41.98 17.52 -3.70
CA ALA A 1094 -42.35 16.11 -3.71
C ALA A 1094 -41.52 15.27 -2.72
N ASN A 1095 -40.21 15.48 -2.65
CA ASN A 1095 -39.34 14.74 -1.73
C ASN A 1095 -39.57 15.15 -0.27
N LYS A 1096 -39.84 16.43 -0.02
CA LYS A 1096 -40.25 16.93 1.29
C LYS A 1096 -41.57 16.28 1.73
N ALA A 1097 -42.53 16.16 0.81
CA ALA A 1097 -43.79 15.47 1.06
C ALA A 1097 -43.57 13.96 1.34
N THR A 1098 -42.77 13.26 0.53
CA THR A 1098 -42.44 11.84 0.70
C THR A 1098 -41.77 11.57 2.06
N ALA A 1099 -40.81 12.40 2.47
CA ALA A 1099 -40.15 12.31 3.77
C ALA A 1099 -41.15 12.46 4.93
N THR A 1100 -42.05 13.44 4.84
CA THR A 1100 -43.08 13.66 5.86
C THR A 1100 -44.15 12.56 5.89
N THR A 1101 -44.51 11.96 4.75
CA THR A 1101 -45.46 10.85 4.71
C THR A 1101 -44.89 9.53 5.24
N ALA A 1102 -43.56 9.40 5.30
CA ALA A 1102 -42.90 8.23 5.89
C ALA A 1102 -42.94 8.22 7.43
N CYS A 1103 -43.19 9.37 8.07
CA CYS A 1103 -43.19 9.52 9.54
C CYS A 1103 -44.55 9.16 10.13
N ALA A 1104 -44.68 7.95 10.69
CA ALA A 1104 -45.95 7.39 11.13
C ALA A 1104 -46.65 8.18 12.26
N ALA A 1105 -45.90 8.86 13.12
CA ALA A 1105 -46.42 9.70 14.21
C ALA A 1105 -46.48 11.20 13.84
N GLY A 1106 -46.26 11.54 12.57
CA GLY A 1106 -46.13 12.92 12.12
C GLY A 1106 -44.78 13.55 12.46
N PRO A 1107 -44.62 14.86 12.29
CA PRO A 1107 -43.32 15.51 12.42
C PRO A 1107 -42.87 15.65 13.89
N GLY A 1108 -41.66 15.19 14.24
CA GLY A 1108 -41.09 15.21 15.60
C GLY A 1108 -39.62 14.77 15.67
N ASN A 1109 -38.90 15.05 16.76
CA ASN A 1109 -37.46 14.74 16.88
C ASN A 1109 -37.19 13.24 17.18
N TYR A 1110 -37.42 12.37 16.20
CA TYR A 1110 -37.23 10.94 16.29
C TYR A 1110 -36.87 10.33 14.93
N TYR A 1111 -36.35 9.10 14.91
CA TYR A 1111 -36.13 8.32 13.69
C TYR A 1111 -37.31 7.40 13.38
N GLN A 1112 -37.76 7.35 12.13
CA GLN A 1112 -38.61 6.26 11.65
C GLN A 1112 -37.73 5.17 11.04
N TYR A 1113 -37.69 3.98 11.65
CA TYR A 1113 -36.96 2.81 11.17
C TYR A 1113 -37.84 1.94 10.29
N ASN A 1114 -37.32 1.58 9.11
CA ASN A 1114 -37.98 0.71 8.15
C ASN A 1114 -37.12 -0.53 7.82
N LEU A 1115 -37.65 -1.73 8.14
CA LEU A 1115 -37.03 -3.02 7.86
C LEU A 1115 -37.78 -3.80 6.75
N SER A 1116 -38.75 -3.21 6.05
CA SER A 1116 -39.48 -3.89 4.97
C SER A 1116 -38.59 -4.23 3.75
N SER A 1117 -37.39 -3.65 3.67
CA SER A 1117 -36.40 -3.79 2.59
C SER A 1117 -35.07 -4.38 3.07
N THR A 1118 -35.03 -5.16 4.17
CA THR A 1118 -33.77 -5.62 4.79
C THR A 1118 -32.74 -6.12 3.78
N THR A 1119 -31.59 -5.44 3.76
CA THR A 1119 -30.38 -5.87 3.08
C THR A 1119 -29.78 -7.03 3.86
N THR A 1120 -29.71 -8.21 3.25
CA THR A 1120 -28.93 -9.30 3.84
C THR A 1120 -27.46 -8.87 3.84
N PRO A 1121 -26.77 -8.86 5.00
CA PRO A 1121 -25.36 -8.51 5.08
C PRO A 1121 -24.56 -9.35 4.08
N THR A 1122 -23.95 -8.71 3.08
CA THR A 1122 -23.20 -9.43 2.06
C THR A 1122 -21.75 -9.57 2.53
N VAL A 1123 -21.42 -10.73 3.07
CA VAL A 1123 -20.03 -11.14 3.31
C VAL A 1123 -19.44 -11.53 1.96
N ASN A 1124 -18.33 -10.91 1.59
CA ASN A 1124 -17.60 -11.30 0.39
C ASN A 1124 -16.59 -12.40 0.76
N THR A 1125 -16.57 -13.44 -0.05
CA THR A 1125 -15.51 -14.45 -0.06
C THR A 1125 -14.49 -14.07 -1.11
N SER A 1126 -13.23 -13.86 -0.72
CA SER A 1126 -12.16 -13.65 -1.71
C SER A 1126 -11.79 -14.98 -2.35
N ASN A 1127 -12.14 -15.18 -3.63
CA ASN A 1127 -11.96 -16.47 -4.30
C ASN A 1127 -10.49 -16.90 -4.35
N GLN A 1128 -9.64 -16.01 -4.88
CA GLN A 1128 -8.22 -16.31 -5.07
C GLN A 1128 -7.46 -16.48 -3.74
N SER A 1129 -7.97 -15.92 -2.65
CA SER A 1129 -7.33 -16.03 -1.33
C SER A 1129 -7.87 -17.19 -0.47
N SER A 1130 -8.96 -17.84 -0.90
CA SER A 1130 -9.67 -18.85 -0.11
C SER A 1130 -9.43 -20.28 -0.57
N THR A 1131 -8.84 -20.46 -1.74
CA THR A 1131 -8.55 -21.75 -2.37
C THR A 1131 -7.06 -22.08 -2.29
N TRP A 1132 -6.71 -23.33 -2.53
CA TRP A 1132 -5.32 -23.78 -2.61
C TRP A 1132 -4.76 -23.63 -4.02
N TYR A 1133 -3.46 -23.40 -4.10
CA TYR A 1133 -2.69 -23.36 -5.35
C TYR A 1133 -1.42 -24.18 -5.21
N ILE A 1134 -1.04 -24.85 -6.29
CA ILE A 1134 0.21 -25.56 -6.43
C ILE A 1134 1.03 -24.88 -7.52
N LYS A 1135 2.31 -24.63 -7.24
CA LYS A 1135 3.29 -24.13 -8.21
C LYS A 1135 4.49 -25.07 -8.24
N VAL A 1136 4.96 -25.35 -9.44
CA VAL A 1136 6.18 -26.15 -9.65
C VAL A 1136 7.26 -25.26 -10.21
N GLY A 1137 8.49 -25.46 -9.74
CA GLY A 1137 9.65 -24.72 -10.21
C GLY A 1137 10.83 -25.63 -10.51
N LEU A 1138 11.66 -25.19 -11.44
CA LEU A 1138 12.94 -25.78 -11.75
C LEU A 1138 13.99 -24.67 -11.84
N LYS A 1139 15.12 -24.84 -11.17
CA LYS A 1139 16.24 -23.90 -11.19
C LYS A 1139 17.55 -24.65 -11.41
N TYR A 1140 18.34 -24.21 -12.37
CA TYR A 1140 19.73 -24.61 -12.54
C TYR A 1140 20.61 -23.50 -11.98
N GLU A 1141 21.60 -23.84 -11.16
CA GLU A 1141 22.55 -22.90 -10.55
C GLU A 1141 23.98 -23.46 -10.66
N PHE A 1142 24.94 -22.59 -10.94
CA PHE A 1142 26.36 -22.92 -11.11
C PHE A 1142 27.28 -21.83 -10.58
#